data_AF-A0A5S5CET5-F1
#
_entry.id   AF-A0A5S5CET5-F1
#
_cell.length_a   1.000
_cell.length_b   1.000
_cell.length_c   1.000
_cell.angle_alpha   90.00
_cell.angle_beta   90.00
_cell.angle_gamma   90.00
#
_symmetry.space_group_name_H-M   'P 1'
#
loop_
_entity.id
_entity.type
_entity.pdbx_description
1 polymer ?
#
loop_
_entity_poly.entity_id
_entity_poly.type
_entity_poly.pdbx_seq_one_letter_code
_entity_poly.pdbx_strand_id
1 'polypeptide(L)'
;MKTHTTIMIVLIIFSLFFWGCSKDDETQDPCIEPCNPVGSPYSPFSRDNVIAEGEIRESSTGYYVDGKLIIETDSTDQIVFDNAKLDVTFNNDGTLAAVTGTSEVPPPTNYFTFIEPIQADVNFYSGKYLNENHNFKIKLVDERFYFLFHIAVAIEVTIGANDDPEAHKPLSLKPPVGGHITYIADYTDPMYFFSASQDVLGSGSIGVSEQGFLSYVPTQAVDDILSFSAKSVRGGSFSFWKILEANGMYYENKELSADLQFDEPMQSDIGYNYRSGINGALELSLPIKSFISFGFPIGQGSAAVIAEASAQNGVTAKAFINGLVDPDSSWWPNLIPLKPDGQLKAYGYIVENGNFDVGLSGSFSIQMPEKSQEVAGALRLTEDAFTMTGKVTRNDEVWSAKATFTKDETEYIAIPPENFSDHIGDLVGHKIDSTFAVVENAIENLEEATKDYKFELSLRGLRETLPAVVSNSLSIIDESVAAGIADGRRQADTYLSQNGRVLCSDNIASVVNNVTAPYKAALIRLRNAVNESNDNDQTRMEIEAALRELAALHTIDKRVDVRITHGNKEVRVLGEVVVPKCTTTGIVTRSITIKATVLNSGQVSQLLEAANNVKYIQQTSDIMIAAQHIVDELPSIEDLQNLKDSIQECVSQISDNIGDLGFIKNNTTNKYTYFMVINGERTEVSGFDIFDSSAVIDIAMPEFDQCNADSALERLVNASN
;
A
#
# COMPACT_ATOMS: atom_id res chain seq x y z
N MET A 1 -49.81 45.42 -0.28
CA MET A 1 -50.89 44.76 0.52
C MET A 1 -50.43 43.34 0.76
N LYS A 2 -49.91 42.98 1.94
CA LYS A 2 -50.68 42.56 3.15
C LYS A 2 -51.70 41.46 2.77
N THR A 3 -51.66 40.24 3.31
CA THR A 3 -51.46 39.92 4.74
C THR A 3 -51.06 38.47 4.96
N HIS A 4 -50.22 38.31 6.00
CA HIS A 4 -49.83 37.10 6.70
C HIS A 4 -50.95 36.46 7.55
N THR A 5 -50.65 35.23 8.01
CA THR A 5 -50.63 34.75 9.42
C THR A 5 -51.66 33.68 9.81
N THR A 6 -51.14 32.60 10.42
CA THR A 6 -51.48 32.03 11.76
C THR A 6 -51.50 30.49 11.69
N ILE A 7 -50.40 29.78 12.05
CA ILE A 7 -50.08 29.18 13.39
C ILE A 7 -50.88 27.87 13.62
N MET A 8 -50.41 26.73 14.16
CA MET A 8 -49.16 26.19 14.72
C MET A 8 -49.55 24.84 15.42
N ILE A 9 -48.61 23.91 15.64
CA ILE A 9 -48.64 22.75 16.61
C ILE A 9 -49.60 21.59 16.22
N VAL A 10 -49.22 20.29 16.13
CA VAL A 10 -48.67 19.34 17.12
C VAL A 10 -48.03 18.14 16.35
N LEU A 11 -46.73 17.79 16.41
CA LEU A 11 -45.91 17.18 17.48
C LEU A 11 -46.23 15.69 17.80
N ILE A 12 -45.17 14.86 17.88
CA ILE A 12 -45.10 13.46 18.40
C ILE A 12 -45.72 12.41 17.43
N ILE A 13 -45.03 11.48 16.77
CA ILE A 13 -44.19 10.36 17.23
C ILE A 13 -43.41 9.86 15.99
N PHE A 14 -42.08 9.98 15.95
CA PHE A 14 -41.18 9.00 15.31
C PHE A 14 -39.75 9.25 15.80
N SER A 15 -39.63 9.15 17.12
CA SER A 15 -38.39 8.87 17.83
C SER A 15 -38.08 7.37 17.73
N LEU A 16 -36.78 7.07 17.60
CA LEU A 16 -36.07 5.80 17.82
C LEU A 16 -35.50 5.12 16.57
N PHE A 17 -34.21 4.79 16.67
CA PHE A 17 -33.30 4.12 15.73
C PHE A 17 -32.52 5.01 14.76
N PHE A 18 -31.54 5.76 15.28
CA PHE A 18 -30.11 5.41 15.19
C PHE A 18 -29.30 6.39 16.06
N TRP A 19 -29.13 5.98 17.32
CA TRP A 19 -28.05 6.42 18.20
C TRP A 19 -26.78 5.68 17.79
N GLY A 20 -25.67 6.42 17.63
CA GLY A 20 -24.36 5.89 17.29
C GLY A 20 -23.26 6.91 17.62
N CYS A 21 -23.14 7.24 18.91
CA CYS A 21 -21.99 7.83 19.61
C CYS A 21 -21.37 9.14 19.06
N SER A 22 -21.97 10.28 19.41
CA SER A 22 -21.18 11.40 20.00
C SER A 22 -21.60 11.45 21.46
N LYS A 23 -20.70 11.05 22.36
CA LYS A 23 -20.86 11.37 23.78
C LYS A 23 -20.54 12.87 23.87
N ASP A 24 -21.58 13.68 23.73
CA ASP A 24 -21.57 15.02 24.30
C ASP A 24 -21.49 14.78 25.81
N ASP A 25 -20.29 14.89 26.37
CA ASP A 25 -20.09 14.99 27.80
C ASP A 25 -20.69 16.33 28.25
N GLU A 26 -22.02 16.35 28.44
CA GLU A 26 -22.60 17.10 29.54
C GLU A 26 -22.04 16.50 30.83
N THR A 27 -20.83 16.91 31.20
CA THR A 27 -20.37 16.75 32.56
C THR A 27 -21.30 17.61 33.42
N GLN A 28 -22.28 16.97 34.06
CA GLN A 28 -22.77 17.42 35.35
C GLN A 28 -21.54 17.83 36.17
N ASP A 29 -21.47 19.11 36.51
CA ASP A 29 -20.46 19.72 37.36
C ASP A 29 -20.34 18.89 38.65
N PRO A 30 -19.27 18.08 38.84
CA PRO A 30 -19.20 17.18 39.96
C PRO A 30 -18.52 17.87 41.14
N CYS A 31 -18.96 19.07 41.54
CA CYS A 31 -18.43 19.78 42.72
C CYS A 31 -19.47 20.73 43.33
N ILE A 32 -20.43 20.20 44.10
CA ILE A 32 -21.14 20.96 45.16
C ILE A 32 -20.52 20.67 46.55
N GLU A 33 -19.43 19.89 46.62
CA GLU A 33 -18.68 19.65 47.86
C GLU A 33 -17.18 19.95 47.70
N PRO A 34 -16.52 20.55 48.69
CA PRO A 34 -15.12 20.97 48.60
C PRO A 34 -14.19 19.75 48.55
N CYS A 35 -13.64 19.45 47.38
CA CYS A 35 -12.62 18.43 47.19
C CYS A 35 -11.23 19.06 47.40
N ASN A 36 -10.51 18.66 48.46
CA ASN A 36 -9.13 19.07 48.69
C ASN A 36 -8.19 18.50 47.60
N PRO A 37 -7.50 19.33 46.79
CA PRO A 37 -6.54 18.82 45.82
C PRO A 37 -5.26 18.33 46.52
N VAL A 38 -4.96 17.04 46.38
CA VAL A 38 -3.71 16.42 46.87
C VAL A 38 -2.59 16.71 45.88
N GLY A 39 -1.55 17.42 46.33
CA GLY A 39 -0.28 17.60 45.59
C GLY A 39 -0.04 19.00 45.01
N SER A 40 -0.52 20.04 45.68
CA SER A 40 -0.41 21.44 45.26
C SER A 40 1.03 21.99 45.30
N PRO A 41 1.45 22.81 44.32
CA PRO A 41 2.56 23.76 44.47
C PRO A 41 2.31 24.68 45.69
N TYR A 42 3.33 25.38 46.18
CA TYR A 42 3.15 26.41 47.22
C TYR A 42 2.22 27.50 46.70
N SER A 43 1.06 27.68 47.35
CA SER A 43 0.16 28.81 47.06
C SER A 43 0.89 30.13 47.36
N PRO A 44 0.73 31.17 46.51
CA PRO A 44 1.44 32.43 46.68
C PRO A 44 0.93 33.24 47.89
N PHE A 45 -0.26 32.91 48.40
CA PHE A 45 -0.88 33.65 49.48
C PHE A 45 -0.72 32.91 50.81
N SER A 46 -0.10 33.56 51.80
CA SER A 46 -0.02 33.04 53.17
C SER A 46 -1.18 33.55 54.01
N ARG A 47 -1.47 32.88 55.13
CA ARG A 47 -2.50 33.32 56.08
C ARG A 47 -2.30 34.76 56.56
N ASP A 48 -1.05 35.20 56.70
CA ASP A 48 -0.74 36.55 57.15
C ASP A 48 -1.12 37.62 56.11
N ASN A 49 -1.24 37.23 54.84
CA ASN A 49 -1.65 38.12 53.74
C ASN A 49 -3.17 38.12 53.49
N VAL A 50 -3.95 37.29 54.20
CA VAL A 50 -5.40 37.17 53.98
C VAL A 50 -6.14 37.74 55.18
N ILE A 51 -6.76 38.90 55.01
CA ILE A 51 -7.44 39.68 56.05
C ILE A 51 -8.95 39.59 55.83
N ALA A 52 -9.70 39.25 56.88
CA ALA A 52 -11.16 39.20 56.85
C ALA A 52 -11.76 40.34 57.69
N GLU A 53 -12.82 40.96 57.17
CA GLU A 53 -13.62 41.98 57.84
C GLU A 53 -15.11 41.61 57.79
N GLY A 54 -15.86 41.89 58.86
CA GLY A 54 -17.28 41.56 58.98
C GLY A 54 -17.58 40.49 60.03
N GLU A 55 -18.55 39.62 59.76
CA GLU A 55 -18.85 38.46 60.63
C GLU A 55 -17.91 37.30 60.26
N ILE A 56 -17.02 36.93 61.19
CA ILE A 56 -16.02 35.87 60.99
C ILE A 56 -16.37 34.68 61.88
N ARG A 57 -16.43 33.48 61.29
CA ARG A 57 -16.65 32.22 62.02
C ARG A 57 -15.46 31.30 61.80
N GLU A 58 -14.63 31.15 62.84
CA GLU A 58 -13.43 30.31 62.81
C GLU A 58 -13.77 28.82 62.69
N SER A 59 -12.89 28.08 62.01
CA SER A 59 -12.90 26.62 61.89
C SER A 59 -11.51 26.05 62.22
N SER A 60 -11.35 24.72 62.23
CA SER A 60 -10.06 24.10 62.49
C SER A 60 -9.01 24.32 61.40
N THR A 61 -9.43 24.64 60.18
CA THR A 61 -8.58 24.72 58.98
C THR A 61 -8.62 26.09 58.31
N GLY A 62 -9.32 27.06 58.88
CA GLY A 62 -9.55 28.38 58.29
C GLY A 62 -10.78 29.06 58.90
N TYR A 63 -11.54 29.83 58.12
CA TYR A 63 -12.70 30.57 58.63
C TYR A 63 -13.72 30.87 57.52
N TYR A 64 -14.96 31.11 57.92
CA TYR A 64 -16.02 31.66 57.07
C TYR A 64 -16.10 33.18 57.27
N VAL A 65 -16.24 33.93 56.18
CA VAL A 65 -16.37 35.40 56.14
C VAL A 65 -17.72 35.78 55.56
N ASP A 66 -18.51 36.57 56.30
CA ASP A 66 -19.67 37.34 55.78
C ASP A 66 -19.36 38.83 55.91
N GLY A 67 -18.90 39.45 54.82
CA GLY A 67 -18.40 40.82 54.80
C GLY A 67 -17.41 41.05 53.67
N LYS A 68 -16.12 41.13 54.00
CA LYS A 68 -15.04 41.45 53.06
C LYS A 68 -13.82 40.56 53.30
N LEU A 69 -13.24 40.06 52.22
CA LEU A 69 -11.94 39.37 52.24
C LEU A 69 -10.93 40.21 51.45
N ILE A 70 -9.80 40.51 52.06
CA ILE A 70 -8.70 41.27 51.46
C ILE A 70 -7.50 40.33 51.38
N ILE A 71 -6.90 40.24 50.20
CA ILE A 71 -5.63 39.52 50.02
C ILE A 71 -4.57 40.56 49.65
N GLU A 72 -3.57 40.71 50.52
CA GLU A 72 -2.39 41.50 50.25
C GLU A 72 -1.51 40.78 49.24
N THR A 73 -1.04 41.51 48.23
CA THR A 73 -0.09 41.01 47.24
C THR A 73 1.27 41.67 47.44
N ASP A 74 2.32 41.17 46.77
CA ASP A 74 3.64 41.80 46.81
C ASP A 74 3.68 43.17 46.07
N SER A 75 2.63 43.50 45.30
CA SER A 75 2.44 44.83 44.73
C SER A 75 1.68 45.72 45.74
N THR A 76 1.66 47.04 45.51
CA THR A 76 0.87 47.96 46.36
C THR A 76 -0.65 47.77 46.23
N ASP A 77 -1.09 46.87 45.35
CA ASP A 77 -2.49 46.64 45.05
C ASP A 77 -3.02 45.46 45.89
N GLN A 78 -4.22 45.64 46.45
CA GLN A 78 -4.91 44.63 47.26
C GLN A 78 -6.02 43.99 46.43
N ILE A 79 -6.19 42.68 46.57
CA ILE A 79 -7.34 41.98 45.99
C ILE A 79 -8.47 42.06 47.02
N VAL A 80 -9.56 42.75 46.66
CA VAL A 80 -10.67 43.00 47.58
C VAL A 80 -11.92 42.29 47.09
N PHE A 81 -12.33 41.26 47.82
CA PHE A 81 -13.61 40.59 47.64
C PHE A 81 -14.65 41.26 48.54
N ASP A 82 -15.40 42.20 47.96
CA ASP A 82 -16.51 42.89 48.61
C ASP A 82 -17.77 42.00 48.64
N ASN A 83 -18.68 42.29 49.59
CA ASN A 83 -19.93 41.53 49.82
C ASN A 83 -19.73 40.00 49.78
N ALA A 84 -18.64 39.56 50.42
CA ALA A 84 -18.15 38.21 50.46
C ALA A 84 -18.94 37.34 51.43
N LYS A 85 -19.26 36.13 50.99
CA LYS A 85 -19.74 34.99 51.77
C LYS A 85 -18.86 33.80 51.41
N LEU A 86 -17.70 33.72 52.06
CA LEU A 86 -16.59 32.87 51.64
C LEU A 86 -16.13 31.96 52.75
N ASP A 87 -16.02 30.67 52.43
CA ASP A 87 -15.24 29.70 53.19
C ASP A 87 -13.78 29.77 52.73
N VAL A 88 -12.88 30.13 53.65
CA VAL A 88 -11.44 30.26 53.41
C VAL A 88 -10.72 29.17 54.19
N THR A 89 -9.89 28.38 53.51
CA THR A 89 -9.12 27.29 54.13
C THR A 89 -7.64 27.41 53.81
N PHE A 90 -6.80 26.97 54.76
CA PHE A 90 -5.34 27.01 54.66
C PHE A 90 -4.77 25.61 54.79
N ASN A 91 -3.65 25.39 54.12
CA ASN A 91 -2.81 24.20 54.29
C ASN A 91 -2.13 24.21 55.66
N ASN A 92 -1.58 23.06 56.06
CA ASN A 92 -0.87 22.91 57.34
C ASN A 92 0.38 23.80 57.44
N ASP A 93 0.96 24.22 56.32
CA ASP A 93 2.10 25.14 56.25
C ASP A 93 1.68 26.62 56.25
N GLY A 94 0.37 26.90 56.35
CA GLY A 94 -0.18 28.26 56.44
C GLY A 94 -0.45 28.92 55.09
N THR A 95 -0.24 28.26 53.95
CA THR A 95 -0.60 28.83 52.64
C THR A 95 -2.10 28.65 52.36
N LEU A 96 -2.70 29.56 51.60
CA LEU A 96 -4.10 29.51 51.19
C LEU A 96 -4.36 28.25 50.34
N ALA A 97 -5.29 27.40 50.79
CA ALA A 97 -5.62 26.13 50.15
C ALA A 97 -6.85 26.26 49.24
N ALA A 98 -7.93 26.85 49.74
CA ALA A 98 -9.14 27.08 48.95
C ALA A 98 -9.91 28.31 49.46
N VAL A 99 -10.60 28.96 48.53
CA VAL A 99 -11.61 29.99 48.76
C VAL A 99 -12.83 29.55 47.97
N THR A 100 -13.96 29.38 48.63
CA THR A 100 -15.21 28.95 47.99
C THR A 100 -16.39 29.74 48.54
N GLY A 101 -17.32 30.12 47.68
CA GLY A 101 -18.56 30.80 48.09
C GLY A 101 -18.94 31.86 47.08
N THR A 102 -19.45 33.00 47.54
CA THR A 102 -19.84 34.11 46.66
C THR A 102 -19.19 35.41 47.07
N SER A 103 -18.84 36.25 46.12
CA SER A 103 -18.38 37.62 46.37
C SER A 103 -18.64 38.51 45.18
N GLU A 104 -18.46 39.82 45.35
CA GLU A 104 -18.21 40.69 44.22
C GLU A 104 -16.88 40.31 43.55
N VAL A 105 -16.84 40.36 42.22
CA VAL A 105 -15.66 40.03 41.43
C VAL A 105 -14.65 41.18 41.49
N PRO A 106 -13.44 40.99 42.05
CA PRO A 106 -12.42 42.02 42.05
C PRO A 106 -11.91 42.26 40.62
N PRO A 107 -11.72 43.51 40.18
CA PRO A 107 -11.12 43.80 38.88
C PRO A 107 -9.65 43.32 38.86
N PRO A 108 -9.19 42.68 37.76
CA PRO A 108 -7.83 42.13 37.68
C PRO A 108 -6.76 43.21 37.50
N THR A 109 -7.11 44.33 36.86
CA THR A 109 -6.19 45.46 36.58
C THR A 109 -6.97 46.77 36.56
N ASN A 110 -6.25 47.91 36.63
CA ASN A 110 -6.84 49.25 36.42
C ASN A 110 -7.34 49.47 34.97
N TYR A 111 -6.95 48.60 34.04
CA TYR A 111 -7.33 48.67 32.63
C TYR A 111 -8.58 47.84 32.32
N PHE A 112 -9.11 47.13 33.31
CA PHE A 112 -10.32 46.33 33.21
C PHE A 112 -11.26 46.68 34.37
N THR A 113 -12.31 47.45 34.09
CA THR A 113 -13.26 47.87 35.12
C THR A 113 -14.67 47.38 34.80
N PHE A 114 -15.30 46.71 35.76
CA PHE A 114 -16.73 46.43 35.71
C PHE A 114 -17.51 47.72 35.94
N ILE A 115 -18.49 48.02 35.07
CA ILE A 115 -19.29 49.24 35.19
C ILE A 115 -20.17 49.20 36.45
N GLU A 116 -20.67 48.00 36.79
CA GLU A 116 -21.41 47.73 38.02
C GLU A 116 -20.76 46.57 38.78
N PRO A 117 -20.80 46.56 40.12
CA PRO A 117 -20.34 45.42 40.91
C PRO A 117 -21.11 44.15 40.56
N ILE A 118 -20.40 43.03 40.41
CA ILE A 118 -20.97 41.75 39.98
C ILE A 118 -20.75 40.70 41.04
N GLN A 119 -21.84 40.14 41.56
CA GLN A 119 -21.77 38.97 42.42
C GLN A 119 -21.54 37.71 41.59
N ALA A 120 -20.59 36.87 42.00
CA ALA A 120 -20.29 35.60 41.36
C ALA A 120 -19.98 34.51 42.39
N ASP A 121 -20.16 33.26 41.99
CA ASP A 121 -19.57 32.14 42.72
C ASP A 121 -18.06 32.15 42.47
N VAL A 122 -17.24 32.07 43.51
CA VAL A 122 -15.78 32.09 43.42
C VAL A 122 -15.21 30.78 43.95
N ASN A 123 -14.18 30.29 43.26
CA ASN A 123 -13.36 29.17 43.67
C ASN A 123 -11.87 29.49 43.49
N PHE A 124 -10.99 28.84 44.24
CA PHE A 124 -9.54 29.00 44.11
C PHE A 124 -8.87 27.66 43.87
N TYR A 125 -8.19 27.51 42.73
CA TYR A 125 -7.59 26.24 42.31
C TYR A 125 -6.22 26.44 41.65
N SER A 126 -5.36 25.42 41.74
CA SER A 126 -4.14 25.36 40.91
C SER A 126 -4.48 25.20 39.43
N GLY A 127 -3.64 25.71 38.53
CA GLY A 127 -3.78 25.52 37.08
C GLY A 127 -3.80 24.05 36.69
N LYS A 128 -3.02 23.20 37.38
CA LYS A 128 -3.02 21.76 37.18
C LYS A 128 -4.41 21.15 37.41
N TYR A 129 -5.01 21.44 38.56
CA TYR A 129 -6.36 20.98 38.89
C TYR A 129 -7.37 21.43 37.85
N LEU A 130 -7.31 22.70 37.44
CA LEU A 130 -8.20 23.27 36.43
C LEU A 130 -8.02 22.58 35.07
N ASN A 131 -6.79 22.35 34.61
CA ASN A 131 -6.49 21.66 33.36
C ASN A 131 -6.93 20.18 33.36
N GLU A 132 -6.87 19.50 34.51
CA GLU A 132 -7.25 18.08 34.65
C GLU A 132 -8.76 17.87 34.78
N ASN A 133 -9.49 18.83 35.34
CA ASN A 133 -10.91 18.67 35.69
C ASN A 133 -11.87 19.52 34.83
N HIS A 134 -11.36 20.53 34.12
CA HIS A 134 -12.17 21.42 33.29
C HIS A 134 -11.51 21.66 31.92
N ASN A 135 -12.32 21.83 30.88
CA ASN A 135 -11.83 22.19 29.55
C ASN A 135 -12.21 23.63 29.20
N PHE A 136 -11.30 24.57 29.48
CA PHE A 136 -11.48 26.00 29.18
C PHE A 136 -11.04 26.42 27.78
N LYS A 137 -10.68 25.48 26.89
CA LYS A 137 -10.05 25.72 25.57
C LYS A 137 -8.66 26.38 25.60
N ILE A 138 -8.26 26.93 26.74
CA ILE A 138 -6.90 27.39 27.04
C ILE A 138 -6.22 26.42 28.01
N LYS A 139 -4.88 26.42 28.00
CA LYS A 139 -4.08 25.70 28.99
C LYS A 139 -3.51 26.69 30.00
N LEU A 140 -3.84 26.49 31.28
CA LEU A 140 -3.32 27.27 32.39
C LEU A 140 -1.94 26.74 32.80
N VAL A 141 -1.12 27.55 33.47
CA VAL A 141 0.19 27.11 33.97
C VAL A 141 -0.02 26.26 35.21
N ASP A 142 0.46 25.01 35.17
CA ASP A 142 0.13 24.00 36.18
C ASP A 142 0.51 24.44 37.61
N GLU A 143 1.64 25.13 37.77
CA GLU A 143 2.17 25.56 39.06
C GLU A 143 1.53 26.84 39.62
N ARG A 144 0.71 27.56 38.83
CA ARG A 144 0.07 28.82 39.25
C ARG A 144 -1.30 28.56 39.85
N PHE A 145 -1.85 29.55 40.54
CA PHE A 145 -3.18 29.49 41.14
C PHE A 145 -4.08 30.55 40.54
N TYR A 146 -5.34 30.18 40.37
CA TYR A 146 -6.32 30.99 39.70
C TYR A 146 -7.60 31.06 40.54
N PHE A 147 -8.19 32.24 40.58
CA PHE A 147 -9.58 32.40 41.00
C PHE A 147 -10.48 32.13 39.81
N LEU A 148 -11.41 31.20 39.98
CA LEU A 148 -12.43 30.84 39.01
C LEU A 148 -13.76 31.41 39.49
N PHE A 149 -14.34 32.29 38.69
CA PHE A 149 -15.63 32.92 38.95
C PHE A 149 -16.68 32.44 37.95
N HIS A 150 -17.87 32.12 38.44
CA HIS A 150 -19.04 31.82 37.63
C HIS A 150 -20.04 32.96 37.74
N ILE A 151 -20.16 33.73 36.66
CA ILE A 151 -21.03 34.91 36.62
C ILE A 151 -22.33 34.55 35.89
N ALA A 152 -23.44 34.55 36.63
CA ALA A 152 -24.76 34.19 36.09
C ALA A 152 -25.52 35.36 35.43
N VAL A 153 -24.95 36.57 35.46
CA VAL A 153 -25.57 37.80 34.93
C VAL A 153 -24.80 38.34 33.73
N ALA A 154 -25.45 39.18 32.93
CA ALA A 154 -24.74 39.95 31.91
C ALA A 154 -23.82 40.97 32.60
N ILE A 155 -22.64 41.18 32.04
CA ILE A 155 -21.66 42.13 32.59
C ILE A 155 -21.28 43.15 31.54
N GLU A 156 -21.12 44.40 31.98
CA GLU A 156 -20.56 45.46 31.17
C GLU A 156 -19.20 45.84 31.74
N VAL A 157 -18.18 45.83 30.88
CA VAL A 157 -16.80 46.09 31.25
C VAL A 157 -16.18 47.12 30.32
N THR A 158 -15.21 47.87 30.83
CA THR A 158 -14.40 48.80 30.05
C THR A 158 -12.98 48.25 29.98
N ILE A 159 -12.47 48.08 28.75
CA ILE A 159 -11.10 47.63 28.50
C ILE A 159 -10.30 48.82 27.97
N GLY A 160 -9.20 49.16 28.65
CA GLY A 160 -8.23 50.18 28.24
C GLY A 160 -7.34 49.72 27.08
N ALA A 161 -6.99 50.64 26.19
CA ALA A 161 -6.06 50.41 25.10
C ALA A 161 -4.62 50.70 25.55
N ASN A 162 -3.69 49.79 25.29
CA ASN A 162 -2.28 50.14 25.42
C ASN A 162 -1.95 51.20 24.37
N ASP A 163 -1.47 52.35 24.87
CA ASP A 163 -0.98 53.59 24.23
C ASP A 163 -1.71 54.86 24.72
N ASP A 164 -2.99 54.75 25.13
CA ASP A 164 -3.80 55.85 25.66
C ASP A 164 -4.64 55.39 26.87
N PRO A 165 -4.29 55.79 28.11
CA PRO A 165 -5.00 55.40 29.33
C PRO A 165 -6.48 55.80 29.35
N GLU A 166 -6.89 56.79 28.55
CA GLU A 166 -8.27 57.29 28.48
C GLU A 166 -9.09 56.61 27.36
N ALA A 167 -8.43 55.83 26.49
CA ALA A 167 -9.09 55.11 25.41
C ALA A 167 -9.68 53.80 25.94
N HIS A 168 -10.97 53.82 26.28
CA HIS A 168 -11.72 52.64 26.68
C HIS A 168 -12.74 52.21 25.64
N LYS A 169 -12.89 50.90 25.43
CA LYS A 169 -14.02 50.33 24.69
C LYS A 169 -14.97 49.61 25.65
N PRO A 170 -16.28 49.97 25.68
CA PRO A 170 -17.25 49.23 26.46
C PRO A 170 -17.52 47.87 25.81
N LEU A 171 -17.64 46.84 26.65
CA LEU A 171 -17.86 45.46 26.25
C LEU A 171 -19.01 44.88 27.08
N SER A 172 -20.00 44.30 26.42
CA SER A 172 -21.13 43.63 27.08
C SER A 172 -21.01 42.13 26.87
N LEU A 173 -20.86 41.37 27.97
CA LEU A 173 -20.88 39.90 27.96
C LEU A 173 -22.24 39.43 28.47
N LYS A 174 -22.80 38.41 27.82
CA LYS A 174 -24.05 37.77 28.29
C LYS A 174 -23.82 36.29 28.57
N PRO A 175 -24.36 35.75 29.67
CA PRO A 175 -24.29 34.33 29.93
C PRO A 175 -25.16 33.55 28.92
N PRO A 176 -24.80 32.30 28.59
CA PRO A 176 -25.68 31.40 27.87
C PRO A 176 -27.02 31.18 28.58
N VAL A 177 -28.05 30.81 27.81
CA VAL A 177 -29.35 30.43 28.39
C VAL A 177 -29.15 29.24 29.32
N GLY A 178 -29.34 29.46 30.63
CA GLY A 178 -29.19 28.43 31.65
C GLY A 178 -27.74 28.13 32.09
N GLY A 179 -26.76 28.94 31.71
CA GLY A 179 -25.37 28.80 32.17
C GLY A 179 -24.77 30.10 32.71
N HIS A 180 -23.44 30.15 32.76
CA HIS A 180 -22.68 31.27 33.35
C HIS A 180 -21.56 31.72 32.40
N ILE A 181 -21.06 32.93 32.60
CA ILE A 181 -19.76 33.37 32.07
C ILE A 181 -18.68 32.83 32.99
N THR A 182 -17.70 32.14 32.42
CA THR A 182 -16.50 31.72 33.17
C THR A 182 -15.49 32.86 33.13
N TYR A 183 -15.07 33.32 34.31
CA TYR A 183 -14.00 34.29 34.48
C TYR A 183 -12.88 33.68 35.31
N ILE A 184 -11.68 33.60 34.73
CA ILE A 184 -10.48 33.08 35.40
C ILE A 184 -9.55 34.25 35.62
N ALA A 185 -9.06 34.43 36.84
CA ALA A 185 -8.13 35.48 37.20
C ALA A 185 -6.91 34.93 37.93
N ASP A 186 -5.73 35.40 37.55
CA ASP A 186 -4.55 35.39 38.41
C ASP A 186 -4.25 36.84 38.76
N TYR A 187 -4.12 37.14 40.04
CA TYR A 187 -3.84 38.49 40.52
C TYR A 187 -2.35 38.69 40.85
N THR A 188 -1.55 37.62 40.86
CA THR A 188 -0.08 37.67 41.07
C THR A 188 0.69 37.93 39.77
N ASP A 189 0.08 37.56 38.64
CA ASP A 189 0.34 38.12 37.32
C ASP A 189 -1.00 38.67 36.86
N PRO A 190 -1.22 39.99 36.76
CA PRO A 190 -2.52 40.55 36.42
C PRO A 190 -3.03 40.01 35.08
N MET A 191 -3.78 38.91 35.18
CA MET A 191 -4.19 38.03 34.10
C MET A 191 -5.65 37.73 34.28
N TYR A 192 -6.36 37.76 33.16
CA TYR A 192 -7.74 37.34 33.12
C TYR A 192 -8.08 36.56 31.86
N PHE A 193 -9.09 35.71 31.96
CA PHE A 193 -9.71 35.04 30.83
C PHE A 193 -11.22 34.95 31.03
N PHE A 194 -11.97 35.36 30.01
CA PHE A 194 -13.42 35.21 29.92
C PHE A 194 -13.76 34.16 28.88
N SER A 195 -14.70 33.28 29.20
CA SER A 195 -15.35 32.40 28.25
C SER A 195 -16.87 32.51 28.38
N ALA A 196 -17.56 32.79 27.28
CA ALA A 196 -19.00 32.91 27.19
C ALA A 196 -19.51 32.29 25.87
N SER A 197 -20.74 31.76 25.88
CA SER A 197 -21.30 31.09 24.70
C SER A 197 -21.88 32.05 23.64
N GLN A 198 -21.91 33.36 23.93
CA GLN A 198 -22.35 34.38 22.97
C GLN A 198 -21.19 35.24 22.52
N ASP A 199 -21.33 35.72 21.30
CA ASP A 199 -20.32 36.41 20.52
C ASP A 199 -20.15 37.87 20.97
N VAL A 200 -18.97 38.20 21.49
CA VAL A 200 -18.70 39.49 22.13
C VAL A 200 -17.92 40.40 21.17
N LEU A 201 -17.10 39.81 20.28
CA LEU A 201 -16.17 40.50 19.37
C LEU A 201 -15.94 39.71 18.05
N GLY A 202 -16.89 38.87 17.61
CA GLY A 202 -16.61 37.79 16.65
C GLY A 202 -15.91 36.58 17.30
N SER A 203 -15.84 36.58 18.63
CA SER A 203 -15.08 35.66 19.46
C SER A 203 -15.82 35.37 20.78
N GLY A 204 -15.97 34.09 21.15
CA GLY A 204 -16.64 33.62 22.38
C GLY A 204 -15.71 33.51 23.61
N SER A 205 -14.43 33.88 23.49
CA SER A 205 -13.49 33.86 24.62
C SER A 205 -12.37 34.89 24.44
N ILE A 206 -11.90 35.53 25.51
CA ILE A 206 -10.84 36.54 25.49
C ILE A 206 -10.01 36.45 26.77
N GLY A 207 -8.70 36.59 26.68
CA GLY A 207 -7.83 36.70 27.85
C GLY A 207 -6.56 37.49 27.61
N VAL A 208 -6.01 38.03 28.69
CA VAL A 208 -4.81 38.86 28.73
C VAL A 208 -3.97 38.45 29.93
N SER A 209 -2.65 38.53 29.82
CA SER A 209 -1.68 38.34 30.90
C SER A 209 -0.55 39.35 30.74
N GLU A 210 -0.25 40.09 31.81
CA GLU A 210 0.78 41.13 31.81
C GLU A 210 2.19 40.52 31.64
N GLN A 211 2.48 39.44 32.35
CA GLN A 211 3.77 38.72 32.31
C GLN A 211 3.84 37.65 31.21
N GLY A 212 2.74 37.34 30.53
CA GLY A 212 2.70 36.42 29.39
C GLY A 212 2.50 34.95 29.74
N PHE A 213 1.74 34.63 30.78
CA PHE A 213 1.47 33.25 31.23
C PHE A 213 0.29 32.56 30.53
N LEU A 214 -0.19 33.07 29.39
CA LEU A 214 -1.10 32.32 28.54
C LEU A 214 -0.29 31.37 27.66
N SER A 215 -0.38 30.06 27.90
CA SER A 215 0.47 29.09 27.19
C SER A 215 -0.15 28.67 25.86
N TYR A 216 0.51 29.02 24.74
CA TYR A 216 0.26 28.36 23.46
C TYR A 216 1.04 27.04 23.42
N VAL A 217 0.31 25.93 23.38
CA VAL A 217 0.86 24.61 23.14
C VAL A 217 0.17 24.04 21.90
N PRO A 218 0.90 23.76 20.79
CA PRO A 218 0.30 23.12 19.63
C PRO A 218 -0.39 21.81 20.02
N THR A 219 -1.66 21.65 19.66
CA THR A 219 -2.37 20.36 19.79
C THR A 219 -1.80 19.30 18.85
N GLN A 220 -1.17 19.73 17.76
CA GLN A 220 -0.42 18.90 16.83
C GLN A 220 1.00 19.46 16.72
N ALA A 221 2.03 18.62 16.88
CA ALA A 221 3.42 19.07 16.88
C ALA A 221 3.76 19.77 15.56
N VAL A 222 4.13 21.06 15.62
CA VAL A 222 4.61 21.85 14.48
C VAL A 222 6.13 21.81 14.48
N ASP A 223 6.74 21.43 13.36
CA ASP A 223 8.20 21.39 13.25
C ASP A 223 8.79 22.81 13.40
N ASP A 224 9.94 22.92 14.05
CA ASP A 224 10.70 24.16 14.30
C ASP A 224 10.00 25.23 15.17
N ILE A 225 8.76 25.01 15.62
CA ILE A 225 8.05 25.95 16.49
C ILE A 225 7.56 25.26 17.77
N LEU A 226 8.25 25.60 18.87
CA LEU A 226 7.88 25.19 20.21
C LEU A 226 6.74 26.04 20.77
N SER A 227 6.08 25.48 21.80
CA SER A 227 5.16 26.20 22.68
C SER A 227 5.73 27.54 23.13
N PHE A 228 4.88 28.55 23.27
CA PHE A 228 5.31 29.88 23.72
C PHE A 228 4.33 30.51 24.70
N SER A 229 4.86 31.46 25.47
CA SER A 229 4.15 32.32 26.39
C SER A 229 3.52 33.51 25.65
N ALA A 230 2.19 33.57 25.68
CA ALA A 230 1.38 34.61 25.06
C ALA A 230 0.93 35.63 26.10
N LYS A 231 0.80 36.89 25.68
CA LYS A 231 0.25 37.98 26.47
C LYS A 231 -1.25 38.17 26.25
N SER A 232 -1.78 37.68 25.13
CA SER A 232 -3.21 37.70 24.87
C SER A 232 -3.68 36.42 24.17
N VAL A 233 -4.96 36.10 24.37
CA VAL A 233 -5.65 35.00 23.70
C VAL A 233 -7.08 35.41 23.35
N ARG A 234 -7.57 34.99 22.19
CA ARG A 234 -8.97 35.20 21.76
C ARG A 234 -9.51 33.99 21.03
N GLY A 235 -10.78 33.67 21.23
CA GLY A 235 -11.41 32.50 20.64
C GLY A 235 -12.44 32.88 19.61
N GLY A 236 -12.24 32.63 18.32
CA GLY A 236 -13.14 33.07 17.25
C GLY A 236 -12.74 32.54 15.88
N SER A 237 -13.26 33.17 14.83
CA SER A 237 -12.85 32.92 13.44
C SER A 237 -11.85 33.98 12.98
N PHE A 238 -10.78 33.56 12.31
CA PHE A 238 -9.67 34.42 11.89
C PHE A 238 -9.29 34.11 10.44
N SER A 239 -9.05 35.12 9.62
CA SER A 239 -8.52 34.94 8.26
C SER A 239 -7.11 35.49 8.14
N PHE A 240 -6.20 34.67 7.64
CA PHE A 240 -4.79 35.00 7.45
C PHE A 240 -4.47 34.97 5.96
N TRP A 241 -4.13 36.14 5.41
CA TRP A 241 -3.72 36.34 4.03
C TRP A 241 -4.71 35.78 2.97
N LYS A 242 -5.98 35.58 3.34
CA LYS A 242 -7.04 34.97 2.51
C LYS A 242 -6.77 33.53 2.06
N ILE A 243 -5.79 32.87 2.67
CA ILE A 243 -5.36 31.51 2.33
C ILE A 243 -5.62 30.55 3.50
N LEU A 244 -5.57 31.05 4.73
CA LEU A 244 -5.83 30.27 5.94
C LEU A 244 -6.98 30.92 6.69
N GLU A 245 -8.10 30.21 6.81
CA GLU A 245 -9.15 30.54 7.77
C GLU A 245 -9.01 29.61 8.97
N ALA A 246 -9.22 30.13 10.17
CA ALA A 246 -9.11 29.35 11.39
C ALA A 246 -10.29 29.63 12.31
N ASN A 247 -10.81 28.60 12.96
CA ASN A 247 -11.80 28.72 14.03
C ASN A 247 -11.26 28.04 15.28
N GLY A 248 -11.01 28.81 16.33
CA GLY A 248 -10.41 28.30 17.56
C GLY A 248 -9.81 29.38 18.43
N MET A 249 -8.82 29.02 19.24
CA MET A 249 -8.11 29.94 20.12
C MET A 249 -6.84 30.47 19.43
N TYR A 250 -6.75 31.78 19.29
CA TYR A 250 -5.59 32.51 18.79
C TYR A 250 -4.83 33.20 19.92
N TYR A 251 -3.55 32.91 20.03
CA TYR A 251 -2.62 33.33 21.06
C TYR A 251 -1.59 34.28 20.45
N GLU A 252 -1.28 35.38 21.11
CA GLU A 252 -0.27 36.33 20.66
C GLU A 252 0.70 36.70 21.79
N ASN A 253 2.00 36.79 21.47
CA ASN A 253 3.00 37.34 22.39
C ASN A 253 2.95 38.87 22.52
N LYS A 254 1.93 39.50 21.94
CA LYS A 254 1.64 40.94 21.98
C LYS A 254 0.47 41.22 22.91
N GLU A 255 0.51 42.38 23.56
CA GLU A 255 -0.58 42.90 24.39
C GLU A 255 -1.80 43.27 23.54
N LEU A 256 -2.97 43.33 24.19
CA LEU A 256 -4.22 43.72 23.54
C LEU A 256 -4.17 45.22 23.17
N SER A 257 -4.40 45.57 21.90
CA SER A 257 -4.44 46.97 21.43
C SER A 257 -5.87 47.41 21.03
N ALA A 258 -6.19 48.70 21.09
CA ALA A 258 -7.50 49.19 20.62
C ALA A 258 -7.75 48.95 19.12
N ASP A 259 -6.70 48.90 18.31
CA ASP A 259 -6.77 48.75 16.85
C ASP A 259 -6.82 47.28 16.38
N LEU A 260 -7.27 46.37 17.25
CA LEU A 260 -7.45 44.96 16.90
C LEU A 260 -8.43 44.80 15.73
N GLN A 261 -7.88 44.34 14.60
CA GLN A 261 -8.68 43.80 13.51
C GLN A 261 -8.96 42.32 13.77
N PHE A 262 -10.20 42.01 14.12
CA PHE A 262 -10.62 40.63 14.42
C PHE A 262 -10.68 39.76 13.16
N ASP A 263 -11.05 40.35 12.03
CA ASP A 263 -11.21 39.63 10.76
C ASP A 263 -9.86 39.35 10.07
N GLU A 264 -8.88 40.25 10.23
CA GLU A 264 -7.54 40.15 9.63
C GLU A 264 -6.44 40.47 10.67
N PRO A 265 -6.15 39.53 11.61
CA PRO A 265 -5.26 39.78 12.75
C PRO A 265 -3.82 40.17 12.37
N MET A 266 -3.40 39.87 11.14
CA MET A 266 -2.06 40.17 10.63
C MET A 266 -1.94 41.51 9.90
N GLN A 267 -3.03 42.28 9.73
CA GLN A 267 -2.92 43.66 9.26
C GLN A 267 -2.37 44.63 10.32
N SER A 268 -2.26 44.18 11.58
CA SER A 268 -1.65 44.96 12.65
C SER A 268 -0.13 44.92 12.54
N ASP A 269 0.56 46.06 12.64
CA ASP A 269 2.02 46.19 12.45
C ASP A 269 2.82 45.07 13.14
N ILE A 270 3.36 44.16 12.32
CA ILE A 270 4.12 42.97 12.76
C ILE A 270 5.58 43.37 12.95
N GLY A 271 6.05 43.33 14.20
CA GLY A 271 7.44 43.60 14.56
C GLY A 271 8.34 42.35 14.50
N TYR A 272 9.66 42.58 14.59
CA TYR A 272 10.65 41.53 14.78
C TYR A 272 10.36 40.71 16.07
N ASN A 273 10.48 39.38 16.01
CA ASN A 273 10.13 38.43 17.09
C ASN A 273 8.64 38.31 17.43
N TYR A 274 7.75 38.79 16.56
CA TYR A 274 6.33 38.51 16.70
C TYR A 274 6.08 36.99 16.62
N ARG A 275 5.30 36.48 17.57
CA ARG A 275 4.87 35.08 17.64
C ARG A 275 3.38 35.04 17.90
N SER A 276 2.67 34.30 17.08
CA SER A 276 1.29 33.94 17.36
C SER A 276 1.04 32.47 17.06
N GLY A 277 -0.05 31.95 17.61
CA GLY A 277 -0.37 30.54 17.61
C GLY A 277 -1.87 30.34 17.58
N ILE A 278 -2.34 29.35 16.84
CA ILE A 278 -3.74 29.03 16.65
C ILE A 278 -3.91 27.55 16.99
N ASN A 279 -4.92 27.24 17.80
CA ASN A 279 -5.40 25.88 18.04
C ASN A 279 -6.89 25.82 17.72
N GLY A 280 -7.28 24.94 16.80
CA GLY A 280 -8.69 24.79 16.42
C GLY A 280 -8.87 24.08 15.08
N ALA A 281 -10.00 24.32 14.43
CA ALA A 281 -10.20 23.91 13.05
C ALA A 281 -9.52 24.93 12.12
N LEU A 282 -8.85 24.45 11.07
CA LEU A 282 -8.23 25.29 10.05
C LEU A 282 -8.84 24.92 8.69
N GLU A 283 -9.16 25.91 7.86
CA GLU A 283 -9.56 25.74 6.47
C GLU A 283 -8.48 26.39 5.61
N LEU A 284 -7.87 25.61 4.72
CA LEU A 284 -6.90 26.13 3.76
C LEU A 284 -7.61 26.42 2.44
N SER A 285 -7.17 27.45 1.74
CA SER A 285 -7.56 27.79 0.38
C SER A 285 -6.30 28.11 -0.40
N LEU A 286 -5.76 27.10 -1.08
CA LEU A 286 -4.46 27.11 -1.76
C LEU A 286 -4.65 27.28 -3.27
N PRO A 287 -4.61 28.51 -3.81
CA PRO A 287 -4.70 28.73 -5.25
C PRO A 287 -3.37 28.39 -5.94
N ILE A 288 -3.35 27.35 -6.77
CA ILE A 288 -2.20 26.99 -7.62
C ILE A 288 -2.35 27.69 -8.97
N LYS A 289 -1.41 28.58 -9.33
CA LYS A 289 -1.37 29.55 -10.46
C LYS A 289 -2.47 29.39 -11.53
N SER A 290 -3.72 29.62 -11.11
CA SER A 290 -4.93 29.67 -11.94
C SER A 290 -5.36 28.37 -12.66
N PHE A 291 -5.01 27.19 -12.14
CA PHE A 291 -5.54 25.91 -12.65
C PHE A 291 -6.48 25.22 -11.65
N ILE A 292 -6.09 25.13 -10.38
CA ILE A 292 -6.88 24.48 -9.33
C ILE A 292 -6.74 25.23 -8.02
N SER A 293 -7.82 25.27 -7.23
CA SER A 293 -7.80 25.74 -5.84
C SER A 293 -8.05 24.53 -4.97
N PHE A 294 -7.08 24.17 -4.14
CA PHE A 294 -7.28 23.13 -3.13
C PHE A 294 -7.77 23.80 -1.86
N GLY A 295 -8.96 23.45 -1.41
CA GLY A 295 -9.38 23.73 -0.06
C GLY A 295 -9.62 22.43 0.67
N PHE A 296 -9.09 22.30 1.90
CA PHE A 296 -9.39 21.15 2.74
C PHE A 296 -9.47 21.56 4.20
N PRO A 297 -10.48 21.03 4.92
CA PRO A 297 -10.64 21.25 6.35
C PRO A 297 -9.64 20.41 7.15
N ILE A 298 -8.94 21.05 8.07
CA ILE A 298 -8.13 20.43 9.13
C ILE A 298 -8.96 20.53 10.41
N GLY A 299 -9.65 19.45 10.78
CA GLY A 299 -10.55 19.44 11.94
C GLY A 299 -9.83 19.61 13.28
N GLN A 300 -8.57 19.16 13.37
CA GLN A 300 -7.69 19.39 14.51
C GLN A 300 -6.35 19.92 14.01
N GLY A 301 -6.24 21.24 13.97
CA GLY A 301 -5.07 21.95 13.48
C GLY A 301 -4.40 22.82 14.53
N SER A 302 -3.09 22.92 14.39
CA SER A 302 -2.26 23.93 15.02
C SER A 302 -1.60 24.75 13.92
N ALA A 303 -1.61 26.06 14.05
CA ALA A 303 -0.84 26.93 13.20
C ALA A 303 -0.03 27.90 14.05
N ALA A 304 1.24 28.11 13.73
CA ALA A 304 2.08 29.06 14.44
C ALA A 304 2.68 30.06 13.46
N VAL A 305 2.51 31.34 13.75
CA VAL A 305 3.02 32.43 12.93
C VAL A 305 4.25 33.00 13.60
N ILE A 306 5.35 33.08 12.85
CA ILE A 306 6.59 33.71 13.31
C ILE A 306 6.98 34.79 12.31
N ALA A 307 7.32 35.96 12.83
CA ALA A 307 7.92 37.03 12.06
C ALA A 307 9.42 37.15 12.35
N GLU A 308 10.22 36.98 11.30
CA GLU A 308 11.69 37.03 11.37
C GLU A 308 12.24 38.21 10.57
N ALA A 309 13.43 38.70 10.94
CA ALA A 309 14.13 39.71 10.15
C ALA A 309 14.69 39.05 8.88
N SER A 310 14.30 39.56 7.72
CA SER A 310 14.81 39.14 6.42
C SER A 310 15.96 40.04 5.97
N ALA A 311 17.03 39.44 5.46
CA ALA A 311 18.19 40.15 4.92
C ALA A 311 17.85 40.99 3.67
N GLN A 312 16.69 40.77 3.04
CA GLN A 312 16.35 41.35 1.75
C GLN A 312 15.16 42.31 1.79
N ASN A 313 14.24 42.24 2.78
CA ASN A 313 13.05 43.11 2.86
C ASN A 313 12.42 43.14 4.29
N GLY A 314 13.05 43.83 5.25
CA GLY A 314 12.41 44.12 6.54
C GLY A 314 12.05 42.86 7.36
N VAL A 315 10.82 42.80 7.88
CA VAL A 315 10.28 41.65 8.65
C VAL A 315 9.46 40.76 7.70
N THR A 316 9.64 39.44 7.75
CA THR A 316 8.85 38.47 6.97
C THR A 316 8.14 37.52 7.92
N ALA A 317 6.82 37.38 7.76
CA ALA A 317 6.02 36.45 8.55
C ALA A 317 5.73 35.15 7.80
N LYS A 318 5.82 34.02 8.51
CA LYS A 318 5.46 32.68 8.04
C LYS A 318 4.48 32.02 9.01
N ALA A 319 3.36 31.53 8.50
CA ALA A 319 2.43 30.67 9.25
C ALA A 319 2.75 29.21 8.93
N PHE A 320 3.26 28.49 9.92
CA PHE A 320 3.50 27.06 9.84
C PHE A 320 2.25 26.34 10.29
N ILE A 321 1.83 25.33 9.53
CA ILE A 321 0.59 24.59 9.76
C ILE A 321 0.91 23.13 10.04
N ASN A 322 0.15 22.52 10.93
CA ASN A 322 0.16 21.08 11.14
C ASN A 322 -1.20 20.62 11.66
N GLY A 323 -1.73 19.53 11.12
CA GLY A 323 -2.94 18.95 11.68
C GLY A 323 -3.51 17.76 10.94
N LEU A 324 -4.61 17.26 11.45
CA LEU A 324 -5.35 16.13 10.88
C LEU A 324 -6.48 16.66 10.01
N VAL A 325 -6.47 16.26 8.73
CA VAL A 325 -7.51 16.60 7.75
C VAL A 325 -8.80 15.87 8.11
N ASP A 326 -9.94 16.53 7.91
CA ASP A 326 -11.25 15.89 8.07
C ASP A 326 -11.36 14.65 7.15
N PRO A 327 -11.87 13.52 7.65
CA PRO A 327 -12.10 12.34 6.82
C PRO A 327 -13.07 12.56 5.65
N ASP A 328 -13.91 13.61 5.68
CA ASP A 328 -14.71 13.95 4.50
C ASP A 328 -13.80 14.30 3.32
N SER A 329 -13.85 13.51 2.25
CA SER A 329 -13.09 13.72 1.02
C SER A 329 -13.89 14.44 -0.07
N SER A 330 -15.03 15.06 0.27
CA SER A 330 -15.88 15.81 -0.67
C SER A 330 -15.17 16.96 -1.37
N TRP A 331 -14.14 17.52 -0.72
CA TRP A 331 -13.27 18.56 -1.26
C TRP A 331 -12.26 18.06 -2.31
N TRP A 332 -12.12 16.75 -2.46
CA TRP A 332 -11.09 16.16 -3.32
C TRP A 332 -11.42 16.30 -4.82
N PRO A 333 -10.50 16.80 -5.67
CA PRO A 333 -10.77 17.00 -7.10
C PRO A 333 -10.97 15.69 -7.86
N ASN A 334 -12.09 15.57 -8.59
CA ASN A 334 -12.39 14.39 -9.43
C ASN A 334 -11.39 14.14 -10.57
N LEU A 335 -10.60 15.14 -10.95
CA LEU A 335 -9.55 14.99 -11.97
C LEU A 335 -8.39 14.12 -11.47
N ILE A 336 -8.23 13.98 -10.15
CA ILE A 336 -7.14 13.21 -9.54
C ILE A 336 -7.69 11.82 -9.22
N PRO A 337 -7.20 10.75 -9.89
CA PRO A 337 -7.75 9.41 -9.76
C PRO A 337 -7.40 8.70 -8.44
N LEU A 338 -6.60 9.35 -7.58
CA LEU A 338 -6.37 8.91 -6.20
C LEU A 338 -7.29 9.63 -5.25
N LYS A 339 -7.79 8.95 -4.22
CA LYS A 339 -8.59 9.54 -3.14
C LYS A 339 -7.94 9.22 -1.79
N PRO A 340 -8.11 10.09 -0.79
CA PRO A 340 -7.76 9.74 0.58
C PRO A 340 -8.47 8.43 0.99
N ASP A 341 -7.74 7.51 1.62
CA ASP A 341 -8.25 6.23 2.14
C ASP A 341 -7.83 6.06 3.60
N GLY A 342 -8.28 7.01 4.42
CA GLY A 342 -7.91 7.11 5.83
C GLY A 342 -7.66 8.55 6.26
N GLN A 343 -7.13 8.70 7.48
CA GLN A 343 -6.80 10.01 8.03
C GLN A 343 -5.52 10.56 7.38
N LEU A 344 -5.60 11.79 6.87
CA LEU A 344 -4.45 12.50 6.33
C LEU A 344 -3.88 13.48 7.37
N LYS A 345 -2.56 13.63 7.37
CA LYS A 345 -1.85 14.69 8.08
C LYS A 345 -1.42 15.78 7.11
N ALA A 346 -1.83 17.01 7.39
CA ALA A 346 -1.39 18.23 6.72
C ALA A 346 -0.21 18.85 7.48
N TYR A 347 0.76 19.38 6.74
CA TYR A 347 1.93 20.09 7.30
C TYR A 347 2.49 21.08 6.28
N GLY A 348 3.22 22.10 6.72
CA GLY A 348 3.90 23.03 5.81
C GLY A 348 3.87 24.47 6.29
N TYR A 349 4.00 25.42 5.37
CA TYR A 349 3.96 26.84 5.71
C TYR A 349 3.33 27.71 4.61
N ILE A 350 2.86 28.89 5.02
CA ILE A 350 2.37 29.98 4.17
C ILE A 350 3.17 31.24 4.53
N VAL A 351 3.56 32.01 3.53
CA VAL A 351 4.29 33.28 3.68
C VAL A 351 3.33 34.45 3.40
N GLU A 352 3.60 35.61 3.98
CA GLU A 352 2.76 36.82 3.91
C GLU A 352 2.32 37.25 2.50
N ASN A 353 3.13 37.00 1.46
CA ASN A 353 2.78 37.30 0.07
C ASN A 353 1.77 36.30 -0.55
N GLY A 354 1.36 35.30 0.22
CA GLY A 354 0.46 34.23 -0.20
C GLY A 354 1.17 33.01 -0.78
N ASN A 355 2.50 32.98 -0.83
CA ASN A 355 3.23 31.81 -1.31
C ASN A 355 3.20 30.72 -0.24
N PHE A 356 3.07 29.46 -0.65
CA PHE A 356 2.93 28.34 0.26
C PHE A 356 3.69 27.09 -0.20
N ASP A 357 4.01 26.24 0.76
CA ASP A 357 4.51 24.88 0.56
C ASP A 357 3.83 23.98 1.59
N VAL A 358 2.82 23.23 1.13
CA VAL A 358 1.95 22.43 2.00
C VAL A 358 2.00 20.98 1.55
N GLY A 359 2.29 20.08 2.48
CA GLY A 359 2.25 18.64 2.29
C GLY A 359 0.99 18.00 2.90
N LEU A 360 0.50 16.96 2.24
CA LEU A 360 -0.46 16.00 2.78
C LEU A 360 0.17 14.61 2.77
N SER A 361 0.10 13.91 3.89
CA SER A 361 0.64 12.55 4.04
C SER A 361 -0.38 11.61 4.66
N GLY A 362 -0.42 10.36 4.20
CA GLY A 362 -1.33 9.34 4.69
C GLY A 362 -1.58 8.25 3.65
N SER A 363 -2.62 7.46 3.84
CA SER A 363 -3.03 6.42 2.90
C SER A 363 -3.94 6.99 1.82
N PHE A 364 -3.72 6.58 0.58
CA PHE A 364 -4.56 6.91 -0.56
C PHE A 364 -5.01 5.62 -1.27
N SER A 365 -6.14 5.67 -1.96
CA SER A 365 -6.62 4.62 -2.85
C SER A 365 -6.65 5.15 -4.28
N ILE A 366 -6.21 4.36 -5.26
CA ILE A 366 -6.31 4.72 -6.67
C ILE A 366 -7.47 3.97 -7.32
N GLN A 367 -8.34 4.69 -8.01
CA GLN A 367 -9.32 4.07 -8.90
C GLN A 367 -8.67 3.81 -10.27
N MET A 368 -8.44 2.53 -10.58
CA MET A 368 -8.07 2.08 -11.92
C MET A 368 -9.29 1.52 -12.67
N PRO A 369 -9.28 1.50 -14.02
CA PRO A 369 -10.41 1.04 -14.85
C PRO A 369 -10.92 -0.38 -14.56
N GLU A 370 -10.08 -1.28 -14.03
CA GLU A 370 -10.44 -2.70 -13.86
C GLU A 370 -10.42 -3.22 -12.40
N LYS A 371 -10.00 -2.42 -11.41
CA LYS A 371 -10.10 -2.68 -9.95
C LYS A 371 -9.60 -1.48 -9.14
N SER A 372 -10.10 -1.31 -7.91
CA SER A 372 -9.52 -0.41 -6.90
C SER A 372 -8.27 -1.06 -6.27
N GLN A 373 -7.14 -0.35 -6.26
CA GLN A 373 -5.92 -0.78 -5.57
C GLN A 373 -5.49 0.28 -4.55
N GLU A 374 -4.91 -0.16 -3.44
CA GLU A 374 -4.39 0.72 -2.38
C GLU A 374 -3.03 1.29 -2.81
N VAL A 375 -2.83 2.60 -2.63
CA VAL A 375 -1.58 3.31 -2.97
C VAL A 375 -1.14 4.12 -1.77
N ALA A 376 -0.08 3.68 -1.09
CA ALA A 376 0.57 4.51 -0.08
C ALA A 376 1.35 5.65 -0.78
N GLY A 377 1.17 6.90 -0.35
CA GLY A 377 1.78 8.04 -1.00
C GLY A 377 1.81 9.32 -0.17
N ALA A 378 2.43 10.36 -0.75
CA ALA A 378 2.47 11.70 -0.20
C ALA A 378 2.22 12.71 -1.32
N LEU A 379 1.59 13.82 -0.93
CA LEU A 379 1.26 14.93 -1.80
C LEU A 379 1.97 16.18 -1.32
N ARG A 380 2.36 17.03 -2.25
CA ARG A 380 2.95 18.33 -2.00
C ARG A 380 2.32 19.36 -2.92
N LEU A 381 1.91 20.49 -2.35
CA LEU A 381 1.26 21.59 -3.03
C LEU A 381 2.14 22.84 -2.89
N THR A 382 2.47 23.45 -4.03
CA THR A 382 3.15 24.74 -4.09
C THR A 382 2.34 25.70 -4.98
N GLU A 383 2.74 26.97 -5.05
CA GLU A 383 2.11 27.95 -5.95
C GLU A 383 2.18 27.55 -7.43
N ASP A 384 3.19 26.76 -7.80
CA ASP A 384 3.53 26.39 -9.18
C ASP A 384 3.00 25.01 -9.58
N ALA A 385 3.00 24.07 -8.64
CA ALA A 385 2.77 22.68 -8.96
C ALA A 385 2.07 21.93 -7.83
N PHE A 386 1.34 20.91 -8.23
CA PHE A 386 0.86 19.85 -7.37
C PHE A 386 1.66 18.59 -7.69
N THR A 387 2.37 18.04 -6.71
CA THR A 387 3.17 16.82 -6.88
C THR A 387 2.65 15.71 -6.01
N MET A 388 2.51 14.54 -6.59
CA MET A 388 2.17 13.31 -5.92
C MET A 388 3.30 12.31 -6.06
N THR A 389 3.58 11.59 -4.99
CA THR A 389 4.52 10.46 -4.96
C THR A 389 3.85 9.27 -4.29
N GLY A 390 4.04 8.06 -4.81
CA GLY A 390 3.43 6.86 -4.23
C GLY A 390 3.97 5.57 -4.85
N LYS A 391 3.36 4.45 -4.49
CA LYS A 391 3.69 3.11 -5.01
C LYS A 391 2.46 2.44 -5.62
N VAL A 392 2.60 1.85 -6.80
CA VAL A 392 1.56 1.10 -7.52
C VAL A 392 1.96 -0.37 -7.55
N THR A 393 1.07 -1.28 -7.12
CA THR A 393 1.35 -2.72 -7.13
C THR A 393 0.57 -3.42 -8.24
N ARG A 394 1.25 -4.04 -9.22
CA ARG A 394 0.63 -4.78 -10.33
C ARG A 394 1.34 -6.12 -10.48
N ASN A 395 0.58 -7.23 -10.54
CA ASN A 395 1.14 -8.59 -10.69
C ASN A 395 2.25 -8.92 -9.67
N ASP A 396 2.05 -8.53 -8.41
CA ASP A 396 3.04 -8.67 -7.31
C ASP A 396 4.32 -7.82 -7.45
N GLU A 397 4.41 -6.95 -8.47
CA GLU A 397 5.49 -5.99 -8.65
C GLU A 397 5.11 -4.60 -8.13
N VAL A 398 6.06 -3.92 -7.48
CA VAL A 398 5.84 -2.60 -6.86
C VAL A 398 6.57 -1.51 -7.63
N TRP A 399 5.83 -0.76 -8.41
CA TRP A 399 6.31 0.39 -9.18
C TRP A 399 6.24 1.66 -8.34
N SER A 400 7.29 2.49 -8.36
CA SER A 400 7.16 3.83 -7.75
C SER A 400 6.55 4.78 -8.78
N ALA A 401 5.68 5.67 -8.34
CA ALA A 401 4.99 6.60 -9.20
C ALA A 401 5.14 8.03 -8.69
N LYS A 402 5.37 8.96 -9.61
CA LYS A 402 5.36 10.40 -9.35
C LYS A 402 4.50 11.08 -10.41
N ALA A 403 3.63 11.99 -9.98
CA ALA A 403 2.88 12.82 -10.90
C ALA A 403 3.07 14.29 -10.52
N THR A 404 3.41 15.12 -11.48
CA THR A 404 3.55 16.58 -11.31
C THR A 404 2.53 17.26 -12.21
N PHE A 405 1.64 18.03 -11.60
CA PHE A 405 0.59 18.77 -12.29
C PHE A 405 0.93 20.25 -12.20
N THR A 406 1.06 20.88 -13.36
CA THR A 406 1.22 22.33 -13.51
C THR A 406 0.04 22.88 -14.30
N LYS A 407 -0.02 24.21 -14.45
CA LYS A 407 -1.03 24.85 -15.29
C LYS A 407 -0.99 24.33 -16.73
N ASP A 408 0.21 24.25 -17.31
CA ASP A 408 0.37 24.00 -18.74
C ASP A 408 0.46 22.49 -19.05
N GLU A 409 1.06 21.72 -18.15
CA GLU A 409 1.39 20.31 -18.39
C GLU A 409 1.21 19.44 -17.15
N THR A 410 0.85 18.17 -17.37
CA THR A 410 0.86 17.11 -16.37
C THR A 410 1.92 16.09 -16.77
N GLU A 411 2.93 15.90 -15.92
CA GLU A 411 3.96 14.88 -16.11
C GLU A 411 3.71 13.71 -15.17
N TYR A 412 3.64 12.50 -15.72
CA TYR A 412 3.58 11.27 -14.96
C TYR A 412 4.87 10.48 -15.18
N ILE A 413 5.46 10.00 -14.10
CA ILE A 413 6.67 9.19 -14.08
C ILE A 413 6.36 7.90 -13.31
N ALA A 414 6.58 6.77 -13.96
CA ALA A 414 6.67 5.45 -13.33
C ALA A 414 8.15 5.04 -13.28
N ILE A 415 8.59 4.63 -12.11
CA ILE A 415 9.94 4.12 -11.87
C ILE A 415 9.80 2.59 -11.76
N PRO A 416 10.49 1.82 -12.61
CA PRO A 416 10.48 0.36 -12.58
C PRO A 416 10.91 -0.20 -11.21
N PRO A 417 10.41 -1.38 -10.82
CA PRO A 417 10.90 -2.08 -9.63
C PRO A 417 12.37 -2.51 -9.80
N GLU A 418 13.10 -2.67 -8.69
CA GLU A 418 14.54 -3.07 -8.74
C GLU A 418 14.76 -4.42 -9.44
N ASN A 419 13.77 -5.32 -9.41
CA ASN A 419 13.80 -6.64 -10.05
C ASN A 419 13.13 -6.67 -11.44
N PHE A 420 12.87 -5.51 -12.04
CA PHE A 420 12.31 -5.40 -13.39
C PHE A 420 13.15 -6.18 -14.41
N SER A 421 14.46 -6.14 -14.25
CA SER A 421 15.49 -6.84 -15.03
C SER A 421 15.36 -8.36 -15.07
N ASP A 422 14.95 -8.96 -13.95
CA ASP A 422 15.00 -10.42 -13.76
C ASP A 422 14.03 -11.14 -14.69
N HIS A 423 12.87 -10.53 -14.95
CA HIS A 423 11.87 -11.06 -15.87
C HIS A 423 12.25 -10.86 -17.35
N ILE A 424 13.10 -9.88 -17.68
CA ILE A 424 13.56 -9.62 -19.05
C ILE A 424 14.53 -10.71 -19.51
N GLY A 425 15.47 -11.07 -18.65
CA GLY A 425 16.42 -12.17 -18.88
C GLY A 425 15.72 -13.49 -19.17
N ASP A 426 14.67 -13.80 -18.40
CA ASP A 426 13.88 -15.02 -18.57
C ASP A 426 13.05 -15.01 -19.86
N LEU A 427 12.40 -13.88 -20.21
CA LEU A 427 11.52 -13.80 -21.38
C LEU A 427 12.30 -13.83 -22.70
N VAL A 428 13.42 -13.10 -22.77
CA VAL A 428 14.30 -13.06 -23.95
C VAL A 428 15.15 -14.32 -24.02
N GLY A 429 15.70 -14.77 -22.89
CA GLY A 429 16.46 -16.01 -22.77
C GLY A 429 15.66 -17.23 -23.23
N HIS A 430 14.40 -17.39 -22.80
CA HIS A 430 13.58 -18.53 -23.23
C HIS A 430 13.30 -18.56 -24.73
N LYS A 431 13.04 -17.40 -25.35
CA LYS A 431 12.72 -17.33 -26.79
C LYS A 431 13.96 -17.57 -27.65
N ILE A 432 15.12 -17.10 -27.19
CA ILE A 432 16.43 -17.30 -27.81
C ILE A 432 16.92 -18.73 -27.63
N ASP A 433 16.91 -19.28 -26.41
CA ASP A 433 17.32 -20.66 -26.13
C ASP A 433 16.47 -21.66 -26.93
N SER A 434 15.17 -21.39 -27.11
CA SER A 434 14.31 -22.24 -27.95
C SER A 434 14.67 -22.19 -29.44
N THR A 435 15.22 -21.06 -29.93
CA THR A 435 15.60 -20.88 -31.34
C THR A 435 17.00 -21.44 -31.60
N PHE A 436 17.96 -21.19 -30.71
CA PHE A 436 19.30 -21.76 -30.79
C PHE A 436 19.31 -23.26 -30.57
N ALA A 437 18.48 -23.80 -29.66
CA ALA A 437 18.34 -25.24 -29.49
C ALA A 437 17.84 -25.95 -30.75
N VAL A 438 17.14 -25.27 -31.67
CA VAL A 438 16.76 -25.85 -32.98
C VAL A 438 17.94 -25.85 -33.96
N VAL A 439 18.77 -24.80 -33.94
CA VAL A 439 19.94 -24.66 -34.82
C VAL A 439 21.12 -25.53 -34.35
N GLU A 440 21.43 -25.54 -33.04
CA GLU A 440 22.42 -26.43 -32.43
C GLU A 440 22.06 -27.89 -32.69
N ASN A 441 20.78 -28.24 -32.53
CA ASN A 441 20.30 -29.58 -32.82
C ASN A 441 20.35 -29.87 -34.34
N ALA A 442 20.13 -28.89 -35.22
CA ALA A 442 20.34 -29.09 -36.67
C ALA A 442 21.81 -29.32 -37.04
N ILE A 443 22.75 -28.62 -36.39
CA ILE A 443 24.20 -28.80 -36.58
C ILE A 443 24.67 -30.12 -35.98
N GLU A 444 24.26 -30.47 -34.75
CA GLU A 444 24.51 -31.78 -34.15
C GLU A 444 23.91 -32.91 -34.99
N ASN A 445 22.68 -32.76 -35.50
CA ASN A 445 22.09 -33.76 -36.40
C ASN A 445 22.86 -33.89 -37.73
N LEU A 446 23.49 -32.82 -38.22
CA LEU A 446 24.30 -32.85 -39.44
C LEU A 446 25.70 -33.45 -39.19
N GLU A 447 26.32 -33.13 -38.05
CA GLU A 447 27.57 -33.73 -37.58
C GLU A 447 27.38 -35.21 -37.22
N GLU A 448 26.27 -35.56 -36.57
CA GLU A 448 25.85 -36.93 -36.30
C GLU A 448 25.55 -37.66 -37.61
N ALA A 449 24.87 -37.03 -38.58
CA ALA A 449 24.70 -37.61 -39.92
C ALA A 449 26.04 -37.83 -40.65
N THR A 450 27.06 -37.00 -40.45
CA THR A 450 28.41 -37.21 -41.02
C THR A 450 29.25 -38.22 -40.24
N LYS A 451 29.00 -38.40 -38.93
CA LYS A 451 29.64 -39.36 -38.04
C LYS A 451 29.03 -40.77 -38.20
N ASP A 452 27.72 -40.85 -38.42
CA ASP A 452 26.96 -42.04 -38.85
C ASP A 452 27.36 -42.47 -40.26
N TYR A 453 27.70 -41.54 -41.15
CA TYR A 453 28.21 -41.88 -42.49
C TYR A 453 29.63 -42.49 -42.47
N LYS A 454 30.40 -42.29 -41.39
CA LYS A 454 31.66 -43.02 -41.14
C LYS A 454 31.43 -44.44 -40.60
N PHE A 455 30.19 -44.84 -40.28
CA PHE A 455 29.80 -46.14 -39.72
C PHE A 455 29.31 -47.17 -40.78
N GLU A 456 30.21 -47.59 -41.69
CA GLU A 456 30.15 -48.79 -42.57
C GLU A 456 29.82 -48.55 -44.06
N LEU A 457 30.70 -48.77 -45.04
CA LEU A 457 31.52 -49.98 -45.29
C LEU A 457 30.75 -51.30 -45.07
N SER A 458 29.55 -51.34 -45.66
CA SER A 458 28.70 -52.45 -46.09
C SER A 458 28.90 -53.88 -45.55
N LEU A 459 27.79 -54.46 -45.06
CA LEU A 459 27.56 -55.86 -44.66
C LEU A 459 28.40 -56.37 -43.47
N ARG A 460 29.57 -55.81 -43.18
CA ARG A 460 30.45 -56.30 -42.10
C ARG A 460 29.98 -55.95 -40.69
N GLY A 461 29.63 -54.71 -40.39
CA GLY A 461 29.19 -54.39 -39.01
C GLY A 461 27.68 -54.43 -38.81
N LEU A 462 26.88 -54.53 -39.89
CA LEU A 462 25.55 -55.16 -39.85
C LEU A 462 25.65 -56.60 -39.29
N ARG A 463 26.65 -57.38 -39.71
CA ARG A 463 26.93 -58.73 -39.17
C ARG A 463 27.48 -58.71 -37.74
N GLU A 464 28.19 -57.66 -37.36
CA GLU A 464 28.73 -57.52 -36.00
C GLU A 464 27.64 -57.13 -34.99
N THR A 465 26.74 -56.22 -35.39
CA THR A 465 25.80 -55.56 -34.47
C THR A 465 24.44 -56.28 -34.40
N LEU A 466 23.88 -56.72 -35.54
CA LEU A 466 22.52 -57.27 -35.57
C LEU A 466 22.32 -58.54 -34.75
N PRO A 467 23.26 -59.52 -34.67
CA PRO A 467 23.03 -60.72 -33.86
C PRO A 467 22.81 -60.42 -32.37
N ALA A 468 23.51 -59.42 -31.82
CA ALA A 468 23.34 -58.99 -30.44
C ALA A 468 21.99 -58.26 -30.25
N VAL A 469 21.64 -57.36 -31.17
CA VAL A 469 20.36 -56.64 -31.16
C VAL A 469 19.18 -57.60 -31.24
N VAL A 470 19.20 -58.56 -32.16
CA VAL A 470 18.14 -59.57 -32.29
C VAL A 470 18.02 -60.42 -31.02
N SER A 471 19.15 -60.81 -30.41
CA SER A 471 19.13 -61.61 -29.18
C SER A 471 18.50 -60.83 -28.02
N ASN A 472 18.82 -59.53 -27.90
CA ASN A 472 18.19 -58.66 -26.92
C ASN A 472 16.68 -58.48 -27.17
N SER A 473 16.27 -58.24 -28.42
CA SER A 473 14.85 -58.12 -28.78
C SER A 473 14.05 -59.38 -28.48
N LEU A 474 14.62 -60.57 -28.72
CA LEU A 474 13.97 -61.84 -28.36
C LEU A 474 13.79 -61.97 -26.83
N SER A 475 14.79 -61.58 -26.03
CA SER A 475 14.70 -61.58 -24.56
C SER A 475 13.58 -60.66 -24.06
N ILE A 476 13.50 -59.43 -24.59
CA ILE A 476 12.46 -58.45 -24.23
C ILE A 476 11.07 -58.99 -24.56
N ILE A 477 10.91 -59.65 -25.72
CA ILE A 477 9.63 -60.28 -26.09
C ILE A 477 9.28 -61.39 -25.10
N ASP A 478 10.22 -62.25 -24.71
CA ASP A 478 9.98 -63.34 -23.76
C ASP A 478 9.57 -62.82 -22.37
N GLU A 479 10.26 -61.80 -21.86
CA GLU A 479 9.91 -61.13 -20.60
C GLU A 479 8.53 -60.47 -20.66
N SER A 480 8.23 -59.77 -21.75
CA SER A 480 6.93 -59.10 -21.96
C SER A 480 5.79 -60.11 -22.08
N VAL A 481 6.03 -61.26 -22.73
CA VAL A 481 5.07 -62.38 -22.80
C VAL A 481 4.79 -62.92 -21.40
N ALA A 482 5.83 -63.17 -20.60
CA ALA A 482 5.67 -63.66 -19.23
C ALA A 482 4.88 -62.68 -18.35
N ALA A 483 5.20 -61.39 -18.43
CA ALA A 483 4.49 -60.33 -17.71
C ALA A 483 3.02 -60.22 -18.15
N GLY A 484 2.75 -60.22 -19.46
CA GLY A 484 1.38 -60.13 -20.00
C GLY A 484 0.50 -61.33 -19.62
N ILE A 485 1.07 -62.54 -19.55
CA ILE A 485 0.37 -63.74 -19.07
C ILE A 485 0.01 -63.60 -17.57
N ALA A 486 0.95 -63.13 -16.76
CA ALA A 486 0.73 -62.94 -15.33
C ALA A 486 -0.34 -61.88 -15.05
N ASP A 487 -0.31 -60.77 -15.78
CA ASP A 487 -1.31 -59.70 -15.64
C ASP A 487 -2.71 -60.15 -16.09
N GLY A 488 -2.82 -60.79 -17.26
CA GLY A 488 -4.10 -61.32 -17.74
C GLY A 488 -4.75 -62.30 -16.76
N ARG A 489 -3.93 -63.15 -16.10
CA ARG A 489 -4.41 -64.05 -15.03
C ARG A 489 -4.88 -63.30 -13.80
N ARG A 490 -4.13 -62.28 -13.35
CA ARG A 490 -4.51 -61.43 -12.21
C ARG A 490 -5.85 -60.71 -12.46
N GLN A 491 -6.06 -60.20 -13.66
CA GLN A 491 -7.33 -59.57 -14.04
C GLN A 491 -8.48 -60.59 -14.05
N ALA A 492 -8.25 -61.79 -14.60
CA ALA A 492 -9.24 -62.86 -14.56
C ALA A 492 -9.60 -63.25 -13.11
N ASP A 493 -8.60 -63.45 -12.24
CA ASP A 493 -8.81 -63.76 -10.82
C ASP A 493 -9.59 -62.66 -10.10
N THR A 494 -9.27 -61.39 -10.37
CA THR A 494 -9.98 -60.24 -9.80
C THR A 494 -11.46 -60.26 -10.19
N TYR A 495 -11.75 -60.36 -11.50
CA TYR A 495 -13.13 -60.42 -12.01
C TYR A 495 -13.91 -61.59 -11.41
N LEU A 496 -13.29 -62.77 -11.33
CA LEU A 496 -13.93 -63.95 -10.77
C LEU A 496 -14.18 -63.79 -9.27
N SER A 497 -13.22 -63.25 -8.52
CA SER A 497 -13.34 -63.04 -7.07
C SER A 497 -14.51 -62.11 -6.71
N GLN A 498 -14.69 -61.03 -7.47
CA GLN A 498 -15.80 -60.06 -7.33
C GLN A 498 -17.16 -60.69 -7.58
N ASN A 499 -17.22 -61.73 -8.43
CA ASN A 499 -18.44 -62.46 -8.76
C ASN A 499 -18.63 -63.71 -7.87
N GLY A 500 -17.87 -63.85 -6.78
CA GLY A 500 -17.95 -65.00 -5.89
C GLY A 500 -17.42 -66.31 -6.50
N ARG A 501 -16.68 -66.23 -7.61
CA ARG A 501 -16.14 -67.37 -8.35
C ARG A 501 -14.62 -67.43 -8.23
N VAL A 502 -14.04 -68.50 -8.75
CA VAL A 502 -12.58 -68.72 -8.78
C VAL A 502 -12.15 -69.28 -10.12
N LEU A 503 -10.91 -68.98 -10.52
CA LEU A 503 -10.29 -69.49 -11.74
C LEU A 503 -10.01 -70.99 -11.61
N CYS A 504 -10.44 -71.77 -12.61
CA CYS A 504 -10.20 -73.20 -12.73
C CYS A 504 -9.15 -73.51 -13.82
N SER A 505 -9.27 -72.87 -14.99
CA SER A 505 -8.29 -72.96 -16.08
C SER A 505 -8.45 -71.79 -17.06
N ASP A 506 -7.40 -71.49 -17.81
CA ASP A 506 -7.38 -70.44 -18.85
C ASP A 506 -6.57 -70.87 -20.09
N ASN A 507 -6.79 -70.20 -21.22
CA ASN A 507 -5.95 -70.31 -22.42
C ASN A 507 -5.07 -69.08 -22.68
N ILE A 508 -4.92 -68.17 -21.69
CA ILE A 508 -4.24 -66.87 -21.85
C ILE A 508 -2.82 -67.07 -22.36
N ALA A 509 -2.06 -68.00 -21.76
CA ALA A 509 -0.69 -68.29 -22.16
C ALA A 509 -0.58 -68.71 -23.64
N SER A 510 -1.48 -69.56 -24.13
CA SER A 510 -1.48 -69.98 -25.53
C SER A 510 -1.82 -68.82 -26.46
N VAL A 511 -2.80 -67.98 -26.08
CA VAL A 511 -3.20 -66.80 -26.85
C VAL A 511 -2.04 -65.80 -26.98
N VAL A 512 -1.39 -65.44 -25.88
CA VAL A 512 -0.27 -64.47 -25.87
C VAL A 512 0.92 -64.99 -26.70
N ASN A 513 1.25 -66.28 -26.58
CA ASN A 513 2.32 -66.88 -27.38
C ASN A 513 1.98 -66.91 -28.89
N ASN A 514 0.75 -67.19 -29.27
CA ASN A 514 0.33 -67.18 -30.68
C ASN A 514 0.35 -65.79 -31.32
N VAL A 515 0.08 -64.74 -30.53
CA VAL A 515 0.13 -63.35 -31.00
C VAL A 515 1.58 -62.92 -31.29
N THR A 516 2.54 -63.34 -30.46
CA THR A 516 3.94 -62.93 -30.54
C THR A 516 4.81 -63.81 -31.45
N ALA A 517 4.37 -65.03 -31.78
CA ALA A 517 5.13 -65.97 -32.61
C ALA A 517 5.64 -65.43 -33.96
N PRO A 518 4.87 -64.65 -34.76
CA PRO A 518 5.35 -64.11 -36.04
C PRO A 518 6.57 -63.19 -35.89
N TYR A 519 6.60 -62.39 -34.82
CA TYR A 519 7.69 -61.46 -34.53
C TYR A 519 8.97 -62.21 -34.17
N LYS A 520 8.85 -63.25 -33.33
CA LYS A 520 9.98 -64.12 -32.98
C LYS A 520 10.53 -64.83 -34.23
N ALA A 521 9.65 -65.32 -35.10
CA ALA A 521 10.04 -65.99 -36.33
C ALA A 521 10.80 -65.04 -37.28
N ALA A 522 10.29 -63.83 -37.49
CA ALA A 522 10.92 -62.84 -38.35
C ALA A 522 12.29 -62.37 -37.83
N LEU A 523 12.43 -62.17 -36.51
CA LEU A 523 13.71 -61.85 -35.86
C LEU A 523 14.72 -63.00 -36.01
N ILE A 524 14.30 -64.24 -35.78
CA ILE A 524 15.17 -65.43 -35.96
C ILE A 524 15.61 -65.55 -37.43
N ARG A 525 14.71 -65.29 -38.38
CA ARG A 525 15.01 -65.32 -39.82
C ARG A 525 16.06 -64.27 -40.17
N LEU A 526 15.91 -63.03 -39.69
CA LEU A 526 16.90 -61.97 -39.88
C LEU A 526 18.27 -62.36 -39.32
N ARG A 527 18.31 -62.87 -38.08
CA ARG A 527 19.56 -63.34 -37.47
C ARG A 527 20.24 -64.42 -38.29
N ASN A 528 19.48 -65.39 -38.80
CA ASN A 528 20.03 -66.46 -39.62
C ASN A 528 20.56 -65.95 -40.97
N ALA A 529 19.83 -65.03 -41.62
CA ALA A 529 20.25 -64.41 -42.88
C ALA A 529 21.56 -63.62 -42.72
N VAL A 530 21.69 -62.89 -41.61
CA VAL A 530 22.89 -62.11 -41.29
C VAL A 530 24.08 -63.02 -40.94
N ASN A 531 23.84 -64.10 -40.20
CA ASN A 531 24.88 -65.05 -39.79
C ASN A 531 25.40 -65.96 -40.93
N GLU A 532 24.80 -65.91 -42.12
CA GLU A 532 25.34 -66.62 -43.28
C GLU A 532 26.69 -66.02 -43.66
N SER A 533 27.73 -66.86 -43.67
CA SER A 533 29.13 -66.46 -43.83
C SER A 533 29.48 -65.99 -45.25
N ASN A 534 28.75 -66.49 -46.25
CA ASN A 534 28.97 -66.14 -47.65
C ASN A 534 28.16 -64.90 -48.03
N ASP A 535 28.84 -63.81 -48.37
CA ASP A 535 28.19 -62.65 -48.95
C ASP A 535 27.99 -62.85 -50.46
N ASN A 536 26.79 -63.30 -50.84
CA ASN A 536 26.36 -63.49 -52.22
C ASN A 536 24.97 -62.89 -52.44
N ASP A 537 24.55 -62.79 -53.71
CA ASP A 537 23.24 -62.21 -54.07
C ASP A 537 22.07 -62.89 -53.36
N GLN A 538 22.15 -64.21 -53.16
CA GLN A 538 21.12 -64.97 -52.44
C GLN A 538 21.01 -64.55 -50.97
N THR A 539 22.14 -64.34 -50.30
CA THR A 539 22.20 -63.92 -48.89
C THR A 539 21.70 -62.49 -48.72
N ARG A 540 22.05 -61.61 -49.66
CA ARG A 540 21.56 -60.23 -49.70
C ARG A 540 20.06 -60.16 -49.93
N MET A 541 19.53 -60.93 -50.89
CA MET A 541 18.08 -61.05 -51.10
C MET A 541 17.36 -61.57 -49.85
N GLU A 542 17.97 -62.51 -49.11
CA GLU A 542 17.37 -63.04 -47.88
C GLU A 542 17.39 -62.03 -46.74
N ILE A 543 18.45 -61.23 -46.60
CA ILE A 543 18.51 -60.11 -45.63
C ILE A 543 17.46 -59.05 -45.96
N GLU A 544 17.37 -58.64 -47.23
CA GLU A 544 16.34 -57.71 -47.69
C GLU A 544 14.93 -58.25 -47.38
N ALA A 545 14.67 -59.51 -47.73
CA ALA A 545 13.38 -60.15 -47.49
C ALA A 545 13.04 -60.20 -45.99
N ALA A 546 14.00 -60.55 -45.13
CA ALA A 546 13.78 -60.61 -43.68
C ALA A 546 13.51 -59.23 -43.06
N LEU A 547 14.20 -58.18 -43.52
CA LEU A 547 13.95 -56.79 -43.08
C LEU A 547 12.56 -56.32 -43.50
N ARG A 548 12.15 -56.61 -44.73
CA ARG A 548 10.79 -56.30 -45.22
C ARG A 548 9.72 -57.09 -44.49
N GLU A 549 9.98 -58.35 -44.13
CA GLU A 549 9.06 -59.17 -43.34
C GLU A 549 8.85 -58.58 -41.94
N LEU A 550 9.92 -58.11 -41.29
CA LEU A 550 9.81 -57.40 -40.00
C LEU A 550 9.02 -56.09 -40.14
N ALA A 551 9.30 -55.29 -41.17
CA ALA A 551 8.57 -54.06 -41.44
C ALA A 551 7.07 -54.31 -41.70
N ALA A 552 6.73 -55.41 -42.36
CA ALA A 552 5.34 -55.79 -42.61
C ALA A 552 4.56 -56.11 -41.31
N LEU A 553 5.25 -56.53 -40.25
CA LEU A 553 4.67 -56.80 -38.93
C LEU A 553 4.48 -55.54 -38.08
N HIS A 554 4.46 -54.34 -38.67
CA HIS A 554 4.33 -53.07 -37.93
C HIS A 554 3.07 -52.92 -37.08
N THR A 555 1.99 -53.67 -37.38
CA THR A 555 0.76 -53.65 -36.58
C THR A 555 0.27 -55.06 -36.24
N ILE A 556 -0.31 -55.17 -35.06
CA ILE A 556 -1.16 -56.29 -34.67
C ILE A 556 -2.59 -55.80 -34.86
N ASP A 557 -3.37 -56.47 -35.72
CA ASP A 557 -4.83 -56.38 -35.71
C ASP A 557 -5.37 -57.81 -35.72
N LYS A 558 -5.54 -58.38 -34.51
CA LYS A 558 -5.98 -59.76 -34.34
C LYS A 558 -7.11 -59.85 -33.34
N ARG A 559 -8.15 -60.58 -33.72
CA ARG A 559 -9.21 -61.00 -32.79
C ARG A 559 -8.82 -62.36 -32.20
N VAL A 560 -8.69 -62.43 -30.88
CA VAL A 560 -8.35 -63.63 -30.13
C VAL A 560 -9.44 -63.96 -29.12
N ASP A 561 -9.73 -65.24 -28.92
CA ASP A 561 -10.71 -65.67 -27.93
C ASP A 561 -9.99 -66.14 -26.66
N VAL A 562 -10.14 -65.36 -25.59
CA VAL A 562 -9.70 -65.75 -24.25
C VAL A 562 -10.84 -66.51 -23.58
N ARG A 563 -10.57 -67.76 -23.21
CA ARG A 563 -11.49 -68.66 -22.53
C ARG A 563 -11.05 -68.82 -21.10
N ILE A 564 -11.94 -68.45 -20.18
CA ILE A 564 -11.76 -68.60 -18.75
C ILE A 564 -12.81 -69.57 -18.24
N THR A 565 -12.36 -70.70 -17.70
CA THR A 565 -13.22 -71.63 -16.98
C THR A 565 -13.19 -71.26 -15.50
N HIS A 566 -14.35 -70.98 -14.93
CA HIS A 566 -14.51 -70.54 -13.55
C HIS A 566 -15.47 -71.43 -12.78
N GLY A 567 -15.39 -71.45 -11.46
CA GLY A 567 -16.26 -72.30 -10.66
C GLY A 567 -16.53 -71.80 -9.25
N ASN A 568 -17.16 -72.65 -8.44
CA ASN A 568 -17.40 -72.38 -7.04
C ASN A 568 -16.08 -72.29 -6.25
N LYS A 569 -16.07 -71.42 -5.24
CA LYS A 569 -15.04 -71.41 -4.19
C LYS A 569 -15.08 -72.73 -3.41
N GLU A 570 -13.95 -73.07 -2.83
CA GLU A 570 -13.89 -74.16 -1.85
C GLU A 570 -14.75 -73.79 -0.64
N VAL A 571 -15.68 -74.66 -0.25
CA VAL A 571 -16.50 -74.47 0.95
C VAL A 571 -15.96 -75.36 2.05
N ARG A 572 -15.53 -74.75 3.14
CA ARG A 572 -15.10 -75.46 4.35
C ARG A 572 -16.11 -75.33 5.46
N VAL A 573 -16.41 -76.44 6.12
CA VAL A 573 -17.23 -76.48 7.34
C VAL A 573 -16.37 -77.15 8.40
N LEU A 574 -16.15 -76.47 9.54
CA LEU A 574 -15.28 -76.95 10.62
C LEU A 574 -13.84 -77.32 10.16
N GLY A 575 -13.32 -76.63 9.15
CA GLY A 575 -11.97 -76.85 8.61
C GLY A 575 -11.85 -77.92 7.52
N GLU A 576 -12.85 -78.80 7.37
CA GLU A 576 -12.91 -79.80 6.30
C GLU A 576 -13.54 -79.25 5.03
N VAL A 577 -12.98 -79.61 3.87
CA VAL A 577 -13.50 -79.22 2.55
C VAL A 577 -14.75 -80.05 2.25
N VAL A 578 -15.91 -79.43 2.31
CA VAL A 578 -17.20 -80.06 2.01
C VAL A 578 -17.55 -79.94 0.53
N VAL A 579 -17.12 -78.85 -0.12
CA VAL A 579 -17.23 -78.68 -1.58
C VAL A 579 -15.87 -78.23 -2.12
N PRO A 580 -15.17 -79.07 -2.92
CA PRO A 580 -13.92 -78.68 -3.56
C PRO A 580 -14.07 -77.46 -4.48
N LYS A 581 -12.98 -76.69 -4.61
CA LYS A 581 -12.86 -75.63 -5.62
C LYS A 581 -13.21 -76.19 -7.01
N CYS A 582 -13.99 -75.45 -7.80
CA CYS A 582 -14.30 -75.80 -9.19
C CYS A 582 -15.12 -77.10 -9.40
N THR A 583 -15.93 -77.52 -8.43
CA THR A 583 -16.87 -78.64 -8.57
C THR A 583 -18.03 -78.31 -9.53
N THR A 584 -18.54 -77.08 -9.51
CA THR A 584 -19.50 -76.55 -10.49
C THR A 584 -18.80 -75.47 -11.31
N THR A 585 -18.71 -75.70 -12.63
CA THR A 585 -17.98 -74.81 -13.55
C THR A 585 -18.88 -74.09 -14.54
N GLY A 586 -18.48 -72.90 -14.94
CA GLY A 586 -18.98 -72.18 -16.11
C GLY A 586 -17.80 -71.73 -16.97
N ILE A 587 -18.03 -71.51 -18.26
CA ILE A 587 -17.03 -71.00 -19.18
C ILE A 587 -17.46 -69.62 -19.63
N VAL A 588 -16.57 -68.65 -19.52
CA VAL A 588 -16.71 -67.36 -20.18
C VAL A 588 -15.67 -67.26 -21.28
N THR A 589 -16.15 -67.07 -22.51
CA THR A 589 -15.29 -66.74 -23.65
C THR A 589 -15.42 -65.26 -23.92
N ARG A 590 -14.30 -64.56 -23.98
CA ARG A 590 -14.24 -63.17 -24.43
C ARG A 590 -13.39 -63.08 -25.68
N SER A 591 -14.00 -62.63 -26.77
CA SER A 591 -13.24 -62.17 -27.93
C SER A 591 -12.62 -60.82 -27.61
N ILE A 592 -11.30 -60.74 -27.69
CA ILE A 592 -10.52 -59.52 -27.52
C ILE A 592 -9.92 -59.20 -28.88
N THR A 593 -10.16 -57.98 -29.37
CA THR A 593 -9.44 -57.46 -30.53
C THR A 593 -8.20 -56.75 -30.01
N ILE A 594 -7.03 -57.25 -30.37
CA ILE A 594 -5.75 -56.61 -30.09
C ILE A 594 -5.41 -55.77 -31.31
N LYS A 595 -5.45 -54.45 -31.12
CA LYS A 595 -4.93 -53.48 -32.08
C LYS A 595 -3.75 -52.77 -31.46
N ALA A 596 -2.56 -52.97 -31.99
CA ALA A 596 -1.36 -52.34 -31.49
C ALA A 596 -0.40 -52.04 -32.64
N THR A 597 0.22 -50.87 -32.60
CA THR A 597 1.37 -50.55 -33.44
C THR A 597 2.61 -51.07 -32.75
N VAL A 598 3.27 -52.05 -33.36
CA VAL A 598 4.49 -52.68 -32.82
C VAL A 598 5.74 -51.94 -33.30
N LEU A 599 5.70 -51.45 -34.54
CA LEU A 599 6.74 -50.61 -35.11
C LEU A 599 6.11 -49.30 -35.55
N ASN A 600 6.65 -48.18 -35.09
CA ASN A 600 6.20 -46.87 -35.53
C ASN A 600 6.60 -46.62 -36.99
N SER A 601 6.00 -45.61 -37.64
CA SER A 601 6.26 -45.30 -39.05
C SER A 601 7.74 -45.00 -39.33
N GLY A 602 8.45 -44.36 -38.40
CA GLY A 602 9.89 -44.13 -38.51
C GLY A 602 10.69 -45.42 -38.53
N GLN A 603 10.41 -46.36 -37.62
CA GLN A 603 11.04 -47.68 -37.56
C GLN A 603 10.72 -48.53 -38.80
N VAL A 604 9.48 -48.45 -39.31
CA VAL A 604 9.10 -49.11 -40.56
C VAL A 604 9.88 -48.52 -41.74
N SER A 605 9.97 -47.19 -41.83
CA SER A 605 10.75 -46.51 -42.86
C SER A 605 12.22 -46.88 -42.79
N GLN A 606 12.83 -46.91 -41.59
CA GLN A 606 14.21 -47.32 -41.38
C GLN A 606 14.46 -48.77 -41.80
N LEU A 607 13.55 -49.71 -41.48
CA LEU A 607 13.66 -51.10 -41.93
C LEU A 607 13.51 -51.24 -43.45
N LEU A 608 12.59 -50.48 -44.06
CA LEU A 608 12.38 -50.48 -45.50
C LEU A 608 13.53 -49.80 -46.25
N GLU A 609 14.11 -48.75 -45.68
CA GLU A 609 15.30 -48.07 -46.19
C GLU A 609 16.52 -48.98 -46.09
N ALA A 610 16.75 -49.60 -44.93
CA ALA A 610 17.79 -50.62 -44.77
C ALA A 610 17.62 -51.74 -45.81
N ALA A 611 16.40 -52.24 -46.02
CA ALA A 611 16.09 -53.24 -47.05
C ALA A 611 16.38 -52.72 -48.48
N ASN A 612 15.98 -51.48 -48.80
CA ASN A 612 16.22 -50.87 -50.11
C ASN A 612 17.73 -50.65 -50.38
N ASN A 613 18.51 -50.43 -49.32
CA ASN A 613 19.93 -50.14 -49.39
C ASN A 613 20.80 -51.39 -49.51
N VAL A 614 20.27 -52.59 -49.21
CA VAL A 614 21.00 -53.86 -49.37
C VAL A 614 21.56 -54.03 -50.79
N LYS A 615 20.86 -53.55 -51.82
CA LYS A 615 21.30 -53.66 -53.23
C LYS A 615 22.46 -52.71 -53.59
N TYR A 616 22.64 -51.61 -52.87
CA TYR A 616 23.67 -50.59 -53.15
C TYR A 616 25.02 -50.89 -52.47
N ILE A 617 25.09 -51.93 -51.65
CA ILE A 617 26.31 -52.44 -51.01
C ILE A 617 27.47 -52.69 -51.99
N GLN A 618 27.18 -52.84 -53.29
CA GLN A 618 28.19 -53.08 -54.34
C GLN A 618 28.94 -51.83 -54.83
N GLN A 619 28.46 -50.59 -54.59
CA GLN A 619 28.96 -49.37 -55.26
C GLN A 619 29.22 -48.21 -54.28
N THR A 620 30.44 -48.10 -53.75
CA THR A 620 30.90 -46.91 -53.01
C THR A 620 32.31 -46.52 -53.50
N SER A 621 32.43 -45.39 -54.21
CA SER A 621 33.74 -44.82 -54.58
C SER A 621 33.72 -43.30 -54.86
N ASP A 622 32.69 -42.70 -55.50
CA ASP A 622 32.92 -41.42 -56.20
C ASP A 622 32.16 -40.15 -55.73
N ILE A 623 31.39 -40.18 -54.63
CA ILE A 623 30.62 -39.00 -54.14
C ILE A 623 31.21 -38.45 -52.82
N MET A 624 32.52 -38.18 -52.79
CA MET A 624 33.22 -37.69 -51.58
C MET A 624 33.49 -36.18 -51.60
N ILE A 625 33.08 -35.43 -52.62
CA ILE A 625 33.49 -34.01 -52.80
C ILE A 625 32.33 -33.00 -52.65
N ALA A 626 31.07 -33.41 -52.55
CA ALA A 626 29.93 -32.46 -52.53
C ALA A 626 29.38 -32.09 -51.14
N ALA A 627 29.54 -32.93 -50.11
CA ALA A 627 28.94 -32.69 -48.78
C ALA A 627 29.81 -31.80 -47.87
N GLN A 628 31.14 -31.86 -48.00
CA GLN A 628 32.06 -31.04 -47.20
C GLN A 628 31.87 -29.54 -47.47
N HIS A 629 31.55 -29.18 -48.72
CA HIS A 629 31.30 -27.79 -49.12
C HIS A 629 30.03 -27.18 -48.48
N ILE A 630 29.07 -28.00 -48.03
CA ILE A 630 27.86 -27.54 -47.34
C ILE A 630 28.13 -27.32 -45.85
N VAL A 631 28.99 -28.15 -45.25
CA VAL A 631 29.42 -28.02 -43.86
C VAL A 631 30.34 -26.81 -43.68
N ASP A 632 31.23 -26.55 -44.66
CA ASP A 632 32.15 -25.42 -44.65
C ASP A 632 31.45 -24.05 -44.82
N GLU A 633 30.16 -24.01 -45.20
CA GLU A 633 29.34 -22.79 -45.38
C GLU A 633 28.41 -22.48 -44.17
N LEU A 634 28.41 -23.30 -43.11
CA LEU A 634 27.60 -23.06 -41.90
C LEU A 634 28.39 -22.25 -40.85
N PRO A 635 27.73 -21.31 -40.13
CA PRO A 635 28.37 -20.61 -39.01
C PRO A 635 28.74 -21.58 -37.88
N SER A 636 29.88 -21.36 -37.23
CA SER A 636 30.40 -22.28 -36.21
C SER A 636 29.60 -22.21 -34.90
N ILE A 637 29.71 -23.23 -34.06
CA ILE A 637 29.13 -23.23 -32.70
C ILE A 637 29.68 -22.06 -31.87
N GLU A 638 30.94 -21.69 -32.07
CA GLU A 638 31.58 -20.55 -31.43
C GLU A 638 30.94 -19.22 -31.90
N ASP A 639 30.58 -19.09 -33.19
CA ASP A 639 29.87 -17.92 -33.71
C ASP A 639 28.44 -17.81 -33.16
N LEU A 640 27.76 -18.95 -32.98
CA LEU A 640 26.43 -19.01 -32.38
C LEU A 640 26.46 -18.68 -30.88
N GLN A 641 27.50 -19.13 -30.15
CA GLN A 641 27.71 -18.79 -28.74
C GLN A 641 28.08 -17.32 -28.58
N ASN A 642 28.95 -16.78 -29.43
CA ASN A 642 29.27 -15.35 -29.44
C ASN A 642 28.02 -14.50 -29.73
N LEU A 643 27.11 -14.96 -30.59
CA LEU A 643 25.82 -14.30 -30.81
C LEU A 643 24.93 -14.38 -29.56
N LYS A 644 24.83 -15.55 -28.91
CA LYS A 644 24.08 -15.72 -27.66
C LYS A 644 24.60 -14.81 -26.55
N ASP A 645 25.93 -14.77 -26.36
CA ASP A 645 26.58 -13.91 -25.37
C ASP A 645 26.37 -12.43 -25.71
N SER A 646 26.47 -12.04 -26.98
CA SER A 646 26.18 -10.67 -27.44
C SER A 646 24.73 -10.27 -27.18
N ILE A 647 23.77 -11.20 -27.32
CA ILE A 647 22.36 -10.92 -27.05
C ILE A 647 22.09 -10.88 -25.54
N GLN A 648 22.71 -11.75 -24.74
CA GLN A 648 22.62 -11.67 -23.27
C GLN A 648 23.24 -10.38 -22.72
N GLU A 649 24.38 -9.97 -23.27
CA GLU A 649 25.02 -8.68 -22.96
C GLU A 649 24.12 -7.51 -23.38
N CYS A 650 23.46 -7.60 -24.53
CA CYS A 650 22.42 -6.65 -24.98
C CYS A 650 21.22 -6.59 -24.00
N VAL A 651 20.71 -7.73 -23.52
CA VAL A 651 19.60 -7.76 -22.56
C VAL A 651 20.01 -7.13 -21.23
N SER A 652 21.23 -7.40 -20.75
CA SER A 652 21.80 -6.73 -19.58
C SER A 652 21.93 -5.22 -19.81
N GLN A 653 22.40 -4.78 -20.98
CA GLN A 653 22.50 -3.37 -21.32
C GLN A 653 21.13 -2.69 -21.40
N ILE A 654 20.09 -3.32 -21.94
CA ILE A 654 18.73 -2.76 -21.95
C ILE A 654 18.20 -2.63 -20.51
N SER A 655 18.35 -3.70 -19.72
CA SER A 655 17.94 -3.75 -18.31
C SER A 655 18.59 -2.65 -17.46
N ASP A 656 19.90 -2.45 -17.60
CA ASP A 656 20.66 -1.55 -16.74
C ASP A 656 20.50 -0.07 -17.13
N ASN A 657 19.94 0.20 -18.31
CA ASN A 657 19.86 1.55 -18.88
C ASN A 657 18.44 2.07 -19.10
N ILE A 658 17.39 1.28 -18.86
CA ILE A 658 16.01 1.78 -18.80
C ILE A 658 15.77 2.40 -17.41
N GLY A 659 15.55 3.71 -17.38
CA GLY A 659 15.22 4.47 -16.19
C GLY A 659 13.74 4.84 -16.12
N ASP A 660 13.47 6.08 -15.74
CA ASP A 660 12.12 6.65 -15.61
C ASP A 660 11.30 6.51 -16.91
N LEU A 661 10.09 5.98 -16.77
CA LEU A 661 9.10 5.86 -17.84
C LEU A 661 7.99 6.86 -17.63
N GLY A 662 7.34 7.36 -18.68
CA GLY A 662 6.20 8.21 -18.43
C GLY A 662 5.56 8.89 -19.63
N PHE A 663 4.72 9.87 -19.31
CA PHE A 663 4.14 10.75 -20.32
C PHE A 663 3.99 12.18 -19.79
N ILE A 664 4.01 13.13 -20.72
CA ILE A 664 3.61 14.52 -20.51
C ILE A 664 2.30 14.73 -21.25
N LYS A 665 1.27 15.17 -20.52
CA LYS A 665 0.02 15.64 -21.10
C LYS A 665 0.02 17.16 -21.10
N ASN A 666 -0.08 17.75 -22.28
CA ASN A 666 -0.31 19.19 -22.40
C ASN A 666 -1.77 19.50 -22.08
N ASN A 667 -2.04 20.25 -21.02
CA ASN A 667 -3.38 20.50 -20.49
C ASN A 667 -4.22 21.43 -21.39
N THR A 668 -3.57 22.24 -22.24
CA THR A 668 -4.26 23.14 -23.18
C THR A 668 -4.69 22.40 -24.45
N THR A 669 -3.81 21.58 -25.02
CA THR A 669 -4.04 20.89 -26.30
C THR A 669 -4.58 19.47 -26.14
N ASN A 670 -4.57 18.92 -24.92
CA ASN A 670 -4.85 17.51 -24.60
C ASN A 670 -3.96 16.50 -25.36
N LYS A 671 -2.80 16.93 -25.87
CA LYS A 671 -1.82 16.04 -26.50
C LYS A 671 -0.99 15.32 -25.45
N TYR A 672 -0.66 14.07 -25.73
CA TYR A 672 0.21 13.22 -24.91
C TYR A 672 1.53 13.00 -25.63
N THR A 673 2.63 13.21 -24.93
CA THR A 673 3.99 12.90 -25.35
C THR A 673 4.53 11.84 -24.40
N TYR A 674 4.74 10.62 -24.89
CA TYR A 674 5.27 9.52 -24.09
C TYR A 674 6.78 9.53 -24.16
N PHE A 675 7.45 9.16 -23.07
CA PHE A 675 8.90 9.14 -23.02
C PHE A 675 9.42 7.94 -22.21
N MET A 676 10.66 7.61 -22.48
CA MET A 676 11.46 6.63 -21.77
C MET A 676 12.85 7.21 -21.52
N VAL A 677 13.39 7.05 -20.32
CA VAL A 677 14.80 7.35 -20.06
C VAL A 677 15.63 6.13 -20.47
N ILE A 678 16.45 6.27 -21.49
CA ILE A 678 17.35 5.24 -22.02
C ILE A 678 18.78 5.78 -21.91
N ASN A 679 19.69 5.06 -21.26
CA ASN A 679 21.07 5.49 -21.00
C ASN A 679 21.15 6.84 -20.26
N GLY A 680 20.15 7.15 -19.43
CA GLY A 680 20.06 8.44 -18.72
C GLY A 680 19.56 9.62 -19.58
N GLU A 681 19.25 9.40 -20.86
CA GLU A 681 18.67 10.40 -21.76
C GLU A 681 17.19 10.14 -22.00
N ARG A 682 16.39 11.22 -22.12
CA ARG A 682 14.94 11.13 -22.32
C ARG A 682 14.61 11.01 -23.80
N THR A 683 14.08 9.87 -24.22
CA THR A 683 13.67 9.57 -25.60
C THR A 683 12.14 9.61 -25.71
N GLU A 684 11.61 10.35 -26.69
CA GLU A 684 10.18 10.36 -27.01
C GLU A 684 9.79 9.08 -27.77
N VAL A 685 8.69 8.44 -27.37
CA VAL A 685 8.28 7.12 -27.90
C VAL A 685 6.80 7.10 -28.30
N SER A 686 6.41 6.11 -29.11
CA SER A 686 5.00 5.84 -29.38
C SER A 686 4.31 5.30 -28.12
N GLY A 687 3.09 5.76 -27.81
CA GLY A 687 2.41 5.45 -26.55
C GLY A 687 2.25 3.96 -26.24
N PHE A 688 2.31 3.61 -24.95
CA PHE A 688 2.35 2.25 -24.41
C PHE A 688 1.73 2.16 -23.01
N ASP A 689 1.48 0.95 -22.53
CA ASP A 689 1.16 0.72 -21.11
C ASP A 689 2.46 0.78 -20.29
N ILE A 690 2.64 1.86 -19.54
CA ILE A 690 3.85 2.15 -18.76
C ILE A 690 4.12 1.14 -17.63
N PHE A 691 3.15 0.28 -17.32
CA PHE A 691 3.27 -0.79 -16.32
C PHE A 691 3.26 -2.19 -16.96
N ASP A 692 3.43 -2.30 -18.30
CA ASP A 692 3.60 -3.56 -19.01
C ASP A 692 5.05 -3.70 -19.47
N SER A 693 5.81 -4.54 -18.77
CA SER A 693 7.23 -4.80 -19.04
C SER A 693 7.49 -5.22 -20.49
N SER A 694 6.58 -5.98 -21.13
CA SER A 694 6.77 -6.44 -22.52
C SER A 694 6.70 -5.27 -23.50
N ALA A 695 5.73 -4.38 -23.30
CA ALA A 695 5.54 -3.20 -24.15
C ALA A 695 6.70 -2.19 -24.00
N VAL A 696 7.26 -2.06 -22.79
CA VAL A 696 8.42 -1.22 -22.52
C VAL A 696 9.65 -1.70 -23.30
N ILE A 697 9.92 -3.01 -23.27
CA ILE A 697 11.09 -3.61 -23.94
C ILE A 697 10.99 -3.44 -25.46
N ASP A 698 9.83 -3.73 -26.05
CA ASP A 698 9.62 -3.64 -27.50
C ASP A 698 9.92 -2.23 -28.05
N ILE A 699 9.65 -1.20 -27.24
CA ILE A 699 9.88 0.21 -27.59
C ILE A 699 11.32 0.64 -27.37
N ALA A 700 12.00 0.11 -26.34
CA ALA A 700 13.38 0.46 -26.01
C ALA A 700 14.39 -0.17 -26.99
N MET A 701 14.10 -1.39 -27.45
CA MET A 701 15.00 -2.25 -28.22
C MET A 701 15.63 -1.61 -29.48
N PRO A 702 14.94 -0.76 -30.27
CA PRO A 702 15.52 -0.11 -31.44
C PRO A 702 16.64 0.91 -31.16
N GLU A 703 16.71 1.46 -29.94
CA GLU A 703 17.69 2.50 -29.57
C GLU A 703 19.04 1.92 -29.11
N PHE A 704 19.14 0.60 -29.00
CA PHE A 704 20.39 -0.10 -28.70
C PHE A 704 20.92 -0.73 -29.99
N ASP A 705 21.85 -0.05 -30.68
CA ASP A 705 22.46 -0.43 -31.97
C ASP A 705 23.04 -1.87 -32.04
N GLN A 706 23.27 -2.51 -30.89
CA GLN A 706 23.78 -3.89 -30.77
C GLN A 706 22.67 -4.94 -30.60
N CYS A 707 21.43 -4.50 -30.39
CA CYS A 707 20.27 -5.34 -30.09
C CYS A 707 19.33 -5.57 -31.28
N ASN A 708 19.63 -5.00 -32.45
CA ASN A 708 18.89 -5.28 -33.67
C ASN A 708 19.27 -6.68 -34.20
N ALA A 709 18.38 -7.65 -34.00
CA ALA A 709 18.55 -9.04 -34.42
C ALA A 709 18.87 -9.16 -35.92
N ASP A 710 18.32 -8.29 -36.77
CA ASP A 710 18.57 -8.29 -38.20
C ASP A 710 20.01 -7.85 -38.51
N SER A 711 20.53 -6.86 -37.78
CA SER A 711 21.91 -6.38 -37.94
C SER A 711 22.95 -7.38 -37.43
N ALA A 712 22.64 -8.10 -36.35
CA ALA A 712 23.51 -9.15 -35.82
C ALA A 712 23.57 -10.36 -36.76
N LEU A 713 22.42 -10.75 -37.33
CA LEU A 713 22.33 -11.78 -38.36
C LEU A 713 23.09 -11.39 -39.63
N GLU A 714 22.98 -10.13 -40.07
CA GLU A 714 23.70 -9.63 -41.25
C GLU A 714 25.23 -9.63 -41.05
N ARG A 715 25.72 -9.35 -39.83
CA ARG A 715 27.16 -9.46 -39.50
C ARG A 715 27.67 -10.90 -39.54
N LEU A 716 26.89 -11.86 -39.03
CA LEU A 716 27.22 -13.30 -39.08
C LEU A 716 27.29 -13.82 -40.52
N VAL A 717 26.29 -13.48 -41.34
CA VAL A 717 26.26 -13.87 -42.76
C VAL A 717 27.46 -13.27 -43.53
N ASN A 718 27.93 -12.09 -43.15
CA ASN A 718 29.08 -11.44 -43.78
C ASN A 718 30.44 -11.91 -43.26
N ALA A 719 30.53 -12.48 -42.04
CA ALA A 719 31.75 -13.07 -41.49
C ALA A 719 32.01 -14.52 -41.96
N SER A 720 30.98 -15.17 -42.49
CA SER A 720 31.00 -16.56 -43.00
C SER A 720 31.42 -16.67 -44.48
N ASN A 721 31.69 -15.54 -45.14
CA ASN A 721 32.22 -15.42 -46.51
C ASN A 721 33.66 -14.90 -46.48
#